data_AF-A0A6V8F0W7-F1
#
_entry.id   AF-A0A6V8F0W7-F1
#
_cell.length_a   1.000
_cell.length_b   1.000
_cell.length_c   1.000
_cell.angle_alpha   90.00
_cell.angle_beta   90.00
_cell.angle_gamma   90.00
#
_symmetry.space_group_name_H-M   'P 1'
#
loop_
_entity.id
_entity.type
_entity.pdbx_description
1 polymer ?
#
loop_
_entity_poly.entity_id
_entity_poly.type
_entity_poly.pdbx_seq_one_letter_code
_entity_poly.pdbx_strand_id
1 'polypeptide(L)'
;MMLHVTKEEKNMKQKLGNILLIMLLITASLQIMTFQESNTLADPGAGGSEDGYLDFDYYFDTVSYLSNIIHNSSIYDPSEIKKGRYFGSDGDKAAAKYLKDNFINNSGFGSSDVRKVSLGDVQDASYDHDYTEFVNVTSYALTINHPDFMENTSLPSATIPQDDAYPIVAVRDPEWQGNYTMNTDFDDSRVYNERDFYNLFPKWRYGIQPYNITYDALNDYDIVLGNVTYVAADEEIPPHDYHTVFLLDEVEGVTDQIDNATNASGIILMNNISTLIFQNAENYNIPIMRIDTEDDPNHQNLTLIKQLLENNSIVVADNTIYDNNITFVYNLSSPECGPNHDYVILYNATNPDDWFLRGIMDIIISCDAHYIHNHFSLIYDCKGIIIYDDRVQNCHMMYNQFIDTPRFNSNLFPMFALPGFSVNETIGKFLWNHSGEPDNTIDGHVNQIHYKETDENPGVEAYNVEADLHITQSPNDAVVILSSRYDGMWGECSGDSAAGNGIIMGIAKYMQELNQSGIKPKYNVTFLMTTDEENGYYGAQFYNDTHRNDNIILWIGTEQLGFNTGALHNVYKNATHRIIVENITTLLDYNGKTGYSDIHSLTADITGYNNPSIYGNAGIGAEDVVFTERTDCDTILIHKNNDFVNHHHRGLALTQGDVLAPSNFDWNDAYMFYNITWETVKYFLYNPDCWFSDVSYTVFDSSNDGDSLNDSIRANFTIHSILPHDRVHLELDLGFEVGGMGGLWYGADNADYVVTNGVLNASLVFTIPDIDSEGNYSLCFRLFNSTGRINELVGIGEDNEDDSCGMDHYFPLYHPLGYAKVGNSSQSMHDRICGSIFTANEDSRADNITAYINQNFFETTHYKCMLYRANDSMLIGTTTENWTPRDGQALSPWWAVFNFTGTKPLLVKDTQYVITCWGNNVLSGIYYDESSSASTGRYDYETYGYPPDPAIFTNESRYYSIYCSYTPDVTLPQITDVIASPHTVGFGYNVTITANVTDNGSGVNLVKVRIGEPGGRQNNNTMTHISGDLYRYVFTDTWAVGQYNYSIWAQDNETNSNTSDTYHFHVSADATISIATLRDSYTGNQYINITDPPNPPENYTLVNRGLTWDKYYDAITGQNILEVSAGPINYQEENIWMPINNTLSQLAENHPAYVCGYRSGNNHGLYGV
;
A
#
# COMPACT_ATOMS: atom_id res chain seq x y z
N MET A 1 -50.02 -49.12 -15.82
CA MET A 1 -51.00 -48.04 -15.56
C MET A 1 -50.25 -46.73 -15.75
N MET A 2 -50.21 -46.22 -16.99
CA MET A 2 -49.53 -44.96 -17.32
C MET A 2 -50.51 -43.82 -17.08
N LEU A 3 -50.25 -43.00 -16.06
CA LEU A 3 -51.04 -41.80 -15.80
C LEU A 3 -50.66 -40.73 -16.81
N HIS A 4 -51.62 -40.36 -17.67
CA HIS A 4 -51.55 -39.20 -18.53
C HIS A 4 -51.57 -37.94 -17.67
N VAL A 5 -50.39 -37.34 -17.50
CA VAL A 5 -50.24 -35.99 -16.94
C VAL A 5 -50.61 -34.99 -18.04
N THR A 6 -51.57 -34.12 -17.76
CA THR A 6 -52.11 -33.19 -18.75
C THR A 6 -51.12 -32.05 -19.05
N LYS A 7 -51.25 -31.44 -20.23
CA LYS A 7 -50.40 -30.32 -20.68
C LYS A 7 -50.46 -29.12 -19.73
N GLU A 8 -51.56 -28.96 -19.00
CA GLU A 8 -51.74 -27.92 -17.97
C GLU A 8 -50.93 -28.19 -16.71
N GLU A 9 -50.84 -29.45 -16.24
CA GLU A 9 -49.96 -29.80 -15.12
C GLU A 9 -48.48 -29.60 -15.45
N LYS A 10 -48.09 -29.82 -16.71
CA LYS A 10 -46.71 -29.58 -17.17
C LYS A 10 -46.36 -28.09 -17.17
N ASN A 11 -47.28 -27.24 -17.64
CA ASN A 11 -47.12 -25.78 -17.60
C ASN A 11 -47.15 -25.22 -16.17
N MET A 12 -47.96 -25.80 -15.29
CA MET A 12 -48.03 -25.38 -13.89
C MET A 12 -46.74 -25.76 -13.13
N LYS A 13 -46.19 -26.95 -13.35
CA LYS A 13 -44.90 -27.37 -12.78
C LYS A 13 -43.73 -26.56 -13.31
N GLN A 14 -43.75 -26.14 -14.58
CA GLN A 14 -42.72 -25.26 -15.14
C GLN A 14 -42.81 -23.83 -14.58
N LYS A 15 -44.02 -23.30 -14.39
CA LYS A 15 -44.22 -22.00 -13.72
C LYS A 15 -43.82 -22.05 -12.24
N LEU A 16 -44.16 -23.11 -11.52
CA LEU A 16 -43.73 -23.32 -10.13
C LEU A 16 -42.22 -23.50 -10.03
N GLY A 17 -41.58 -24.21 -10.97
CA GLY A 17 -40.12 -24.34 -11.03
C GLY A 17 -39.41 -23.00 -11.28
N ASN A 18 -39.95 -22.16 -12.19
CA ASN A 18 -39.39 -20.83 -12.44
C ASN A 18 -39.60 -19.89 -11.25
N ILE A 19 -40.74 -19.98 -10.54
CA ILE A 19 -40.97 -19.21 -9.31
C ILE A 19 -40.03 -19.69 -8.20
N LEU A 20 -39.79 -21.00 -8.06
CA LEU A 20 -38.84 -21.54 -7.08
C LEU A 20 -37.40 -21.12 -7.41
N LEU A 21 -37.02 -21.07 -8.68
CA LEU A 21 -35.70 -20.61 -9.13
C LEU A 21 -35.51 -19.11 -8.88
N ILE A 22 -36.54 -18.29 -9.13
CA ILE A 22 -36.53 -16.86 -8.80
C ILE A 22 -36.50 -16.65 -7.28
N MET A 23 -37.24 -17.44 -6.49
CA MET A 23 -37.16 -17.39 -5.03
C MET A 23 -35.81 -17.85 -4.50
N LEU A 24 -35.16 -18.86 -5.10
CA LEU A 24 -33.80 -19.30 -4.77
C LEU A 24 -32.75 -18.26 -5.15
N LEU A 25 -32.92 -17.57 -6.29
CA LEU A 25 -32.07 -16.45 -6.68
C LEU A 25 -32.26 -15.27 -5.73
N ILE A 26 -33.49 -14.93 -5.35
CA ILE A 26 -33.80 -13.87 -4.38
C ILE A 26 -33.29 -14.24 -2.97
N THR A 27 -33.38 -15.50 -2.54
CA THR A 27 -32.82 -15.93 -1.25
C THR A 27 -31.29 -15.98 -1.27
N ALA A 28 -30.65 -16.32 -2.39
CA ALA A 28 -29.21 -16.17 -2.55
C ALA A 28 -28.78 -14.70 -2.54
N SER A 29 -29.57 -13.79 -3.13
CA SER A 29 -29.32 -12.33 -3.06
C SER A 29 -29.57 -11.75 -1.67
N LEU A 30 -30.55 -12.26 -0.91
CA LEU A 30 -30.84 -11.81 0.46
C LEU A 30 -29.88 -12.40 1.50
N GLN A 31 -29.31 -13.59 1.28
CA GLN A 31 -28.24 -14.13 2.12
C GLN A 31 -26.91 -13.39 1.96
N ILE A 32 -26.69 -12.72 0.82
CA ILE A 32 -25.55 -11.82 0.62
C ILE A 32 -25.77 -10.45 1.31
N MET A 33 -27.00 -10.10 1.70
CA MET A 33 -27.32 -8.80 2.35
C MET A 33 -27.62 -8.89 3.85
N THR A 34 -27.51 -10.06 4.51
CA THR A 34 -27.90 -10.22 5.93
C THR A 34 -26.85 -10.89 6.83
N PHE A 35 -25.58 -10.87 6.43
CA PHE A 35 -24.44 -11.13 7.34
C PHE A 35 -23.53 -9.90 7.39
N GLN A 36 -24.00 -8.87 8.08
CA GLN A 36 -23.17 -7.80 8.64
C GLN A 36 -23.69 -7.56 10.04
N GLU A 37 -23.33 -8.45 10.96
CA GLU A 37 -23.33 -8.22 12.41
C GLU A 37 -22.70 -9.45 13.07
N SER A 38 -21.37 -9.51 13.00
CA SER A 38 -20.52 -10.13 14.02
C SER A 38 -19.08 -9.75 13.71
N ASN A 39 -18.47 -8.99 14.61
CA ASN A 39 -17.05 -8.66 14.67
C ASN A 39 -16.20 -9.93 14.55
N THR A 40 -15.70 -10.19 13.34
CA THR A 40 -14.39 -10.78 13.02
C THR A 40 -14.30 -10.74 11.50
N LEU A 41 -13.44 -9.85 10.98
CA LEU A 41 -13.02 -9.87 9.58
C LEU A 41 -12.46 -11.27 9.27
N ALA A 42 -13.28 -12.11 8.66
CA ALA A 42 -12.78 -13.26 7.93
C ALA A 42 -12.16 -12.71 6.65
N ASP A 43 -10.87 -12.36 6.76
CA ASP A 43 -9.99 -11.93 5.69
C ASP A 43 -10.01 -12.97 4.55
N PRO A 44 -10.62 -12.67 3.39
CA PRO A 44 -10.50 -13.52 2.23
C PRO A 44 -9.16 -13.18 1.56
N GLY A 45 -8.07 -13.64 2.15
CA GLY A 45 -6.71 -13.70 1.62
C GLY A 45 -6.30 -12.59 0.65
N ALA A 46 -5.67 -11.53 1.18
CA ALA A 46 -4.57 -10.75 0.59
C ALA A 46 -4.61 -10.32 -0.90
N GLY A 47 -5.74 -10.40 -1.60
CA GLY A 47 -5.85 -10.07 -3.03
C GLY A 47 -7.20 -9.49 -3.45
N GLY A 48 -8.03 -9.09 -2.48
CA GLY A 48 -9.29 -8.40 -2.76
C GLY A 48 -9.04 -6.95 -3.17
N SER A 49 -9.41 -6.62 -4.40
CA SER A 49 -9.37 -5.29 -5.03
C SER A 49 -10.20 -4.19 -4.33
N GLU A 50 -10.58 -4.35 -3.07
CA GLU A 50 -11.51 -3.44 -2.38
C GLU A 50 -10.83 -2.18 -1.85
N ASP A 51 -9.50 -2.18 -1.69
CA ASP A 51 -8.71 -1.00 -1.27
C ASP A 51 -8.21 -0.12 -2.45
N GLY A 52 -8.63 -0.38 -3.69
CA GLY A 52 -8.89 0.60 -4.77
C GLY A 52 -7.88 1.66 -5.28
N TYR A 53 -6.66 1.86 -4.77
CA TYR A 53 -5.89 3.11 -5.08
C TYR A 53 -4.65 2.94 -5.91
N LEU A 54 -3.93 1.86 -5.64
CA LEU A 54 -2.77 1.49 -6.41
C LEU A 54 -3.27 0.62 -7.56
N ASP A 55 -2.98 1.03 -8.79
CA ASP A 55 -3.39 0.29 -9.98
C ASP A 55 -2.57 -1.00 -10.08
N PHE A 56 -3.07 -2.05 -9.42
CA PHE A 56 -2.41 -3.35 -9.35
C PHE A 56 -2.39 -4.06 -10.69
N ASP A 57 -3.37 -3.80 -11.56
CA ASP A 57 -3.35 -4.31 -12.93
C ASP A 57 -2.19 -3.67 -13.70
N TYR A 58 -2.00 -2.36 -13.56
CA TYR A 58 -0.87 -1.64 -14.17
C TYR A 58 0.48 -2.08 -13.62
N TYR A 59 0.56 -2.30 -12.30
CA TYR A 59 1.71 -2.91 -11.65
C TYR A 59 2.01 -4.30 -12.25
N PHE A 60 1.02 -5.19 -12.25
CA PHE A 60 1.13 -6.55 -12.77
C PHE A 60 1.53 -6.57 -14.25
N ASP A 61 0.94 -5.70 -15.06
CA ASP A 61 1.23 -5.57 -16.49
C ASP A 61 2.67 -5.09 -16.71
N THR A 62 3.17 -4.18 -15.87
CA THR A 62 4.54 -3.69 -15.94
C THR A 62 5.53 -4.80 -15.60
N VAL A 63 5.34 -5.47 -14.47
CA VAL A 63 6.20 -6.61 -14.06
C VAL A 63 6.15 -7.70 -15.11
N SER A 64 4.95 -8.09 -15.54
CA SER A 64 4.75 -9.13 -16.56
C SER A 64 5.40 -8.76 -17.88
N TYR A 65 5.29 -7.52 -18.35
CA TYR A 65 5.93 -7.11 -19.59
C TYR A 65 7.46 -7.21 -19.48
N LEU A 66 8.03 -6.60 -18.44
CA LEU A 66 9.47 -6.57 -18.23
C LEU A 66 10.05 -7.98 -18.09
N SER A 67 9.38 -8.86 -17.34
CA SER A 67 9.78 -10.28 -17.22
C SER A 67 9.68 -11.04 -18.53
N ASN A 68 8.65 -10.75 -19.35
CA ASN A 68 8.44 -11.45 -20.62
C ASN A 68 9.26 -10.93 -21.80
N ILE A 69 10.09 -9.88 -21.62
CA ILE A 69 10.95 -9.35 -22.68
C ILE A 69 11.85 -10.44 -23.25
N ILE A 70 12.41 -11.33 -22.43
CA ILE A 70 13.27 -12.43 -22.89
C ILE A 70 12.56 -13.44 -23.81
N HIS A 71 11.25 -13.61 -23.64
CA HIS A 71 10.44 -14.54 -24.43
C HIS A 71 10.03 -13.98 -25.80
N ASN A 72 10.07 -12.66 -25.96
CA ASN A 72 9.58 -11.99 -27.15
C ASN A 72 10.63 -11.95 -28.26
N SER A 73 10.61 -12.95 -29.15
CA SER A 73 11.53 -13.04 -30.30
C SER A 73 11.42 -11.91 -31.32
N SER A 74 10.40 -11.04 -31.25
CA SER A 74 10.30 -9.87 -32.13
C SER A 74 11.13 -8.67 -31.68
N ILE A 75 11.63 -8.70 -30.43
CA ILE A 75 12.50 -7.66 -29.88
C ILE A 75 13.94 -7.83 -30.39
N TYR A 76 14.43 -9.07 -30.42
CA TYR A 76 15.83 -9.40 -30.71
C TYR A 76 16.08 -9.60 -32.20
N ASP A 77 17.26 -9.20 -32.67
CA ASP A 77 17.80 -9.71 -33.92
C ASP A 77 17.88 -11.26 -33.86
N PRO A 78 17.43 -11.99 -34.90
CA PRO A 78 17.53 -13.46 -34.94
C PRO A 78 18.95 -14.03 -34.77
N SER A 79 19.98 -13.21 -34.94
CA SER A 79 21.39 -13.56 -34.73
C SER A 79 21.92 -13.22 -33.34
N GLU A 80 21.19 -12.49 -32.52
CA GLU A 80 21.58 -12.13 -31.15
C GLU A 80 21.16 -13.20 -30.14
N ILE A 81 21.94 -13.35 -29.07
CA ILE A 81 21.55 -14.13 -27.89
C ILE A 81 20.45 -13.36 -27.16
N LYS A 82 19.39 -14.06 -26.74
CA LYS A 82 18.33 -13.45 -25.93
C LYS A 82 18.80 -13.30 -24.48
N LYS A 83 19.05 -12.06 -24.07
CA LYS A 83 19.59 -11.71 -22.75
C LYS A 83 18.58 -11.05 -21.82
N GLY A 84 17.30 -10.96 -22.22
CA GLY A 84 16.32 -10.24 -21.42
C GLY A 84 16.66 -8.75 -21.37
N ARG A 85 16.67 -8.15 -20.18
CA ARG A 85 16.93 -6.73 -19.96
C ARG A 85 18.40 -6.42 -19.63
N TYR A 86 19.32 -7.29 -20.03
CA TYR A 86 20.75 -7.09 -19.80
C TYR A 86 21.27 -5.84 -20.51
N PHE A 87 22.16 -5.10 -19.84
CA PHE A 87 22.67 -3.81 -20.28
C PHE A 87 23.08 -3.77 -21.76
N GLY A 88 22.63 -2.73 -22.47
CA GLY A 88 22.95 -2.48 -23.87
C GLY A 88 22.33 -3.44 -24.89
N SER A 89 21.63 -4.50 -24.43
CA SER A 89 20.94 -5.45 -25.31
C SER A 89 19.67 -4.86 -25.95
N ASP A 90 19.15 -5.51 -26.99
CA ASP A 90 17.88 -5.12 -27.60
C ASP A 90 16.70 -5.14 -26.59
N GLY A 91 16.76 -6.02 -25.59
CA GLY A 91 15.74 -6.10 -24.55
C GLY A 91 15.85 -4.99 -23.49
N ASP A 92 17.05 -4.54 -23.13
CA ASP A 92 17.28 -3.33 -22.31
C ASP A 92 16.68 -2.08 -23.00
N LYS A 93 16.98 -1.89 -24.29
CA LYS A 93 16.41 -0.79 -25.08
C LYS A 93 14.89 -0.87 -25.19
N ALA A 94 14.34 -2.08 -25.32
CA ALA A 94 12.89 -2.32 -25.35
C ALA A 94 12.24 -2.01 -24.00
N ALA A 95 12.88 -2.37 -22.88
CA ALA A 95 12.44 -2.03 -21.53
C ALA A 95 12.40 -0.51 -21.32
N ALA A 96 13.49 0.20 -21.63
CA ALA A 96 13.55 1.66 -21.54
C ALA A 96 12.45 2.33 -22.38
N LYS A 97 12.23 1.83 -23.60
CA LYS A 97 11.15 2.33 -24.47
C LYS A 97 9.77 2.07 -23.86
N TYR A 98 9.53 0.87 -23.35
CA TYR A 98 8.26 0.52 -22.71
C TYR A 98 7.98 1.39 -21.50
N LEU A 99 8.95 1.57 -20.59
CA LEU A 99 8.80 2.39 -19.39
C LEU A 99 8.46 3.85 -19.77
N LYS A 100 9.23 4.44 -20.71
CA LYS A 100 8.96 5.79 -21.22
C LYS A 100 7.54 5.91 -21.79
N ASP A 101 7.16 4.99 -22.69
CA ASP A 101 5.85 5.03 -23.33
C ASP A 101 4.73 4.83 -22.30
N ASN A 102 4.97 4.05 -21.25
CA ASN A 102 4.01 3.82 -20.18
C ASN A 102 3.80 5.05 -19.29
N PHE A 103 4.87 5.77 -18.93
CA PHE A 103 4.73 7.04 -18.21
C PHE A 103 3.84 8.03 -18.98
N ILE A 104 4.04 8.12 -20.29
CA ILE A 104 3.29 9.05 -21.16
C ILE A 104 1.85 8.58 -21.36
N ASN A 105 1.66 7.33 -21.77
CA ASN A 105 0.35 6.87 -22.27
C ASN A 105 -0.57 6.38 -21.15
N ASN A 106 -0.02 5.84 -20.06
CA ASN A 106 -0.77 5.13 -19.02
C ASN A 106 -0.68 5.80 -17.64
N SER A 107 0.41 6.51 -17.33
CA SER A 107 0.55 7.29 -16.08
C SER A 107 0.14 8.75 -16.22
N GLY A 108 -0.13 9.23 -17.44
CA GLY A 108 -0.63 10.59 -17.68
C GLY A 108 0.41 11.71 -17.57
N PHE A 109 1.70 11.39 -17.67
CA PHE A 109 2.76 12.40 -17.74
C PHE A 109 2.80 13.07 -19.12
N GLY A 110 3.16 14.36 -19.14
CA GLY A 110 3.39 15.06 -20.39
C GLY A 110 4.64 14.52 -21.08
N SER A 111 4.65 14.49 -22.42
CA SER A 111 5.85 14.08 -23.18
C SER A 111 7.10 14.95 -22.92
N SER A 112 6.93 16.17 -22.39
CA SER A 112 8.01 17.04 -21.95
C SER A 112 8.60 16.65 -20.60
N ASP A 113 7.83 15.92 -19.79
CA ASP A 113 8.13 15.59 -18.41
C ASP A 113 8.80 14.21 -18.32
N VAL A 114 8.78 13.44 -19.41
CA VAL A 114 9.38 12.11 -19.51
C VAL A 114 10.52 12.11 -20.51
N ARG A 115 11.69 11.65 -20.07
CA ARG A 115 12.92 11.62 -20.86
C ARG A 115 13.47 10.20 -20.88
N LYS A 116 14.10 9.86 -22.00
CA LYS A 116 14.94 8.67 -22.12
C LYS A 116 16.34 9.22 -22.39
N VAL A 117 17.19 9.18 -21.36
CA VAL A 117 18.49 9.84 -21.34
C VAL A 117 19.54 8.80 -21.68
N SER A 118 20.28 9.01 -22.78
CA SER A 118 21.36 8.11 -23.17
C SER A 118 22.51 8.25 -22.18
N LEU A 119 23.06 7.13 -21.74
CA LEU A 119 24.36 7.13 -21.07
C LEU A 119 25.43 7.59 -22.09
N GLY A 120 26.47 8.25 -21.59
CA GLY A 120 27.62 8.72 -22.37
C GLY A 120 28.50 9.67 -21.56
N ASP A 121 29.53 10.20 -22.21
CA ASP A 121 30.52 11.07 -21.59
C ASP A 121 29.93 12.30 -20.85
N VAL A 122 30.31 12.44 -19.58
CA VAL A 122 29.97 13.58 -18.72
C VAL A 122 31.12 14.59 -18.79
N GLN A 123 30.94 15.67 -19.55
CA GLN A 123 31.98 16.67 -19.90
C GLN A 123 32.71 17.40 -18.74
N ASP A 124 32.46 17.04 -17.48
CA ASP A 124 33.02 17.73 -16.31
C ASP A 124 34.20 16.95 -15.70
N ALA A 125 35.33 17.13 -16.38
CA ALA A 125 36.71 16.61 -16.29
C ALA A 125 37.38 16.32 -14.92
N SER A 126 36.66 15.91 -13.88
CA SER A 126 37.26 15.49 -12.60
C SER A 126 37.25 13.98 -12.38
N TYR A 127 36.40 13.24 -13.09
CA TYR A 127 36.35 11.79 -13.09
C TYR A 127 36.15 11.29 -14.51
N ASP A 128 37.08 10.47 -15.00
CA ASP A 128 37.02 9.79 -16.29
C ASP A 128 36.22 8.50 -16.05
N HIS A 129 34.90 8.55 -16.24
CA HIS A 129 34.00 7.41 -16.06
C HIS A 129 33.44 7.00 -17.42
N ASP A 130 33.81 5.81 -17.87
CA ASP A 130 33.35 5.21 -19.13
C ASP A 130 32.02 4.46 -18.92
N TYR A 131 30.91 5.20 -18.80
CA TYR A 131 29.57 4.68 -18.50
C TYR A 131 28.98 3.75 -19.56
N THR A 132 29.55 3.74 -20.76
CA THR A 132 29.09 2.92 -21.89
C THR A 132 30.13 1.88 -22.31
N GLU A 133 31.24 1.73 -21.58
CA GLU A 133 32.19 0.65 -21.80
C GLU A 133 31.58 -0.70 -21.37
N PHE A 134 31.60 -1.68 -22.28
CA PHE A 134 30.90 -2.93 -22.06
C PHE A 134 31.45 -4.08 -22.88
N VAL A 135 31.45 -5.29 -22.31
CA VAL A 135 31.84 -6.51 -23.00
C VAL A 135 30.61 -7.36 -23.32
N ASN A 136 30.30 -7.46 -24.60
CA ASN A 136 29.14 -8.17 -25.10
C ASN A 136 29.50 -9.57 -25.60
N VAL A 137 28.99 -10.61 -24.95
CA VAL A 137 29.08 -11.98 -25.49
C VAL A 137 28.19 -12.10 -26.73
N THR A 138 28.76 -12.48 -27.86
CA THR A 138 28.07 -12.60 -29.17
C THR A 138 27.69 -14.04 -29.50
N SER A 139 28.48 -15.02 -29.07
CA SER A 139 28.12 -16.44 -29.18
C SER A 139 28.88 -17.26 -28.14
N TYR A 140 28.27 -18.37 -27.71
CA TYR A 140 28.94 -19.35 -26.86
C TYR A 140 28.31 -20.73 -27.04
N ALA A 141 29.09 -21.76 -26.72
CA ALA A 141 28.59 -23.12 -26.54
C ALA A 141 29.47 -23.87 -25.55
N LEU A 142 28.89 -24.84 -24.87
CA LEU A 142 29.58 -25.78 -24.00
C LEU A 142 29.10 -27.20 -24.35
N THR A 143 30.01 -28.13 -24.56
CA THR A 143 29.72 -29.52 -24.90
C THR A 143 30.44 -30.45 -23.95
N ILE A 144 29.70 -31.39 -23.36
CA ILE A 144 30.26 -32.38 -22.43
C ILE A 144 30.41 -33.72 -23.15
N ASN A 145 31.66 -34.17 -23.28
CA ASN A 145 32.03 -35.41 -23.93
C ASN A 145 32.25 -36.50 -22.88
N HIS A 146 31.16 -37.11 -22.39
CA HIS A 146 31.22 -38.29 -21.51
C HIS A 146 30.11 -39.30 -21.86
N PRO A 147 30.39 -40.62 -21.92
CA PRO A 147 29.42 -41.63 -22.35
C PRO A 147 28.14 -41.65 -21.49
N ASP A 148 28.27 -41.45 -20.18
CA ASP A 148 27.14 -41.50 -19.24
C ASP A 148 26.37 -40.17 -19.11
N PHE A 149 26.85 -39.08 -19.73
CA PHE A 149 26.25 -37.75 -19.55
C PHE A 149 24.79 -37.70 -20.00
N MET A 150 24.55 -38.21 -21.21
CA MET A 150 23.23 -38.24 -21.84
C MET A 150 22.24 -39.15 -21.10
N GLU A 151 22.73 -40.25 -20.53
CA GLU A 151 21.88 -41.20 -19.79
C GLU A 151 21.47 -40.64 -18.42
N ASN A 152 22.34 -39.85 -17.77
CA ASN A 152 22.13 -39.38 -16.41
C ASN A 152 21.46 -37.99 -16.31
N THR A 153 21.56 -37.13 -17.32
CA THR A 153 21.03 -35.74 -17.25
C THR A 153 19.68 -35.53 -17.95
N SER A 154 19.20 -36.52 -18.72
CA SER A 154 18.00 -36.38 -19.56
C SER A 154 18.07 -35.25 -20.61
N LEU A 155 19.26 -34.73 -20.90
CA LEU A 155 19.47 -33.69 -21.91
C LEU A 155 19.32 -34.26 -23.33
N PRO A 156 18.93 -33.42 -24.32
CA PRO A 156 18.71 -33.86 -25.71
C PRO A 156 20.00 -33.99 -26.53
N SER A 157 21.10 -33.38 -26.08
CA SER A 157 22.42 -33.45 -26.70
C SER A 157 23.56 -33.27 -25.68
N ALA A 158 24.77 -33.67 -26.08
CA ALA A 158 26.00 -33.42 -25.33
C ALA A 158 26.33 -31.92 -25.24
N THR A 159 25.92 -31.13 -26.24
CA THR A 159 25.96 -29.67 -26.19
C THR A 159 24.88 -29.17 -25.25
N ILE A 160 25.29 -28.39 -24.25
CA ILE A 160 24.43 -27.78 -23.24
C ILE A 160 23.55 -26.72 -23.90
N PRO A 161 22.23 -26.73 -23.66
CA PRO A 161 21.35 -25.64 -24.08
C PRO A 161 21.85 -24.29 -23.55
N GLN A 162 21.72 -23.23 -24.34
CA GLN A 162 22.06 -21.87 -23.89
C GLN A 162 21.29 -21.45 -22.63
N ASP A 163 20.09 -21.99 -22.40
CA ASP A 163 19.31 -21.74 -21.19
C ASP A 163 19.87 -22.43 -19.93
N ASP A 164 20.83 -23.35 -20.08
CA ASP A 164 21.42 -24.17 -19.00
C ASP A 164 22.89 -23.85 -18.74
N ALA A 165 23.49 -22.93 -19.51
CA ALA A 165 24.85 -22.45 -19.33
C ALA A 165 24.92 -20.93 -19.53
N TYR A 166 25.48 -20.22 -18.55
CA TYR A 166 25.76 -18.80 -18.64
C TYR A 166 27.26 -18.57 -18.90
N PRO A 167 27.65 -17.89 -19.99
CA PRO A 167 29.05 -17.56 -20.23
C PRO A 167 29.49 -16.46 -19.26
N ILE A 168 30.62 -16.67 -18.59
CA ILE A 168 31.25 -15.67 -17.74
C ILE A 168 32.19 -14.85 -18.63
N VAL A 169 31.98 -13.54 -18.63
CA VAL A 169 32.73 -12.60 -19.46
C VAL A 169 34.18 -12.53 -18.97
N ALA A 170 35.12 -12.60 -19.91
CA ALA A 170 36.55 -12.58 -19.60
C ALA A 170 37.16 -11.24 -20.04
N VAL A 171 37.62 -10.41 -19.12
CA VAL A 171 38.21 -9.10 -19.45
C VAL A 171 39.70 -9.12 -19.17
N ARG A 172 40.48 -8.46 -20.04
CA ARG A 172 41.93 -8.27 -19.90
C ARG A 172 42.23 -6.84 -20.31
N ASP A 173 42.84 -6.02 -19.45
CA ASP A 173 43.38 -4.72 -19.89
C ASP A 173 44.69 -4.33 -19.17
N PRO A 174 45.62 -3.57 -19.82
CA PRO A 174 45.51 -2.10 -19.82
C PRO A 174 45.98 -1.34 -21.10
N GLU A 175 46.21 -1.99 -22.25
CA GLU A 175 46.81 -1.34 -23.45
C GLU A 175 45.95 -1.32 -24.74
N TRP A 176 44.66 -1.65 -24.66
CA TRP A 176 43.87 -1.95 -25.87
C TRP A 176 43.15 -0.68 -26.35
N GLN A 177 43.67 -0.06 -27.41
CA GLN A 177 43.09 1.14 -28.02
C GLN A 177 41.98 0.77 -29.04
N GLY A 178 40.75 0.57 -28.55
CA GLY A 178 39.53 0.48 -29.37
C GLY A 178 38.76 -0.83 -29.26
N ASN A 179 37.63 -0.92 -29.97
CA ASN A 179 36.77 -2.11 -29.95
C ASN A 179 37.52 -3.36 -30.42
N TYR A 180 37.41 -4.44 -29.67
CA TYR A 180 38.13 -5.69 -29.96
C TYR A 180 37.21 -6.91 -29.84
N THR A 181 37.35 -7.86 -30.77
CA THR A 181 36.67 -9.16 -30.73
C THR A 181 37.59 -10.21 -30.13
N MET A 182 37.23 -10.75 -28.98
CA MET A 182 37.96 -11.83 -28.32
C MET A 182 37.21 -13.14 -28.53
N ASN A 183 37.91 -14.14 -29.07
CA ASN A 183 37.41 -15.50 -29.20
C ASN A 183 38.26 -16.38 -28.29
N THR A 184 37.63 -16.99 -27.30
CA THR A 184 38.27 -17.90 -26.37
C THR A 184 37.64 -19.28 -26.51
N ASP A 185 38.44 -20.25 -26.91
CA ASP A 185 38.03 -21.62 -27.19
C ASP A 185 38.85 -22.60 -26.37
N PHE A 186 38.24 -23.72 -25.99
CA PHE A 186 38.91 -24.90 -25.46
C PHE A 186 38.30 -26.17 -26.02
N ASP A 187 39.15 -27.12 -26.39
CA ASP A 187 38.76 -28.38 -27.02
C ASP A 187 39.37 -29.55 -26.21
N ASP A 188 38.62 -30.64 -26.07
CA ASP A 188 39.01 -31.89 -25.41
C ASP A 188 39.63 -31.69 -24.02
N SER A 189 39.13 -30.68 -23.28
CA SER A 189 39.69 -30.28 -22.01
C SER A 189 39.13 -31.13 -20.86
N ARG A 190 40.00 -31.65 -19.99
CA ARG A 190 39.57 -32.49 -18.86
C ARG A 190 39.01 -31.68 -17.71
N VAL A 191 37.93 -32.16 -17.09
CA VAL A 191 37.34 -31.46 -15.94
C VAL A 191 37.89 -31.98 -14.62
N TYR A 192 38.40 -31.07 -13.78
CA TYR A 192 38.81 -31.37 -12.41
C TYR A 192 38.02 -30.50 -11.43
N ASN A 193 37.31 -31.13 -10.49
CA ASN A 193 36.72 -30.42 -9.37
C ASN A 193 37.80 -29.87 -8.44
N GLU A 194 37.46 -28.84 -7.66
CA GLU A 194 38.39 -28.19 -6.72
C GLU A 194 39.09 -29.21 -5.81
N ARG A 195 38.39 -30.24 -5.33
CA ARG A 195 38.93 -31.21 -4.38
C ARG A 195 40.00 -32.08 -5.02
N ASP A 196 39.75 -32.54 -6.24
CA ASP A 196 40.68 -33.37 -6.99
C ASP A 196 41.84 -32.53 -7.52
N PHE A 197 41.58 -31.28 -7.92
CA PHE A 197 42.60 -30.29 -8.21
C PHE A 197 43.50 -30.04 -6.99
N TYR A 198 42.92 -29.80 -5.82
CA TYR A 198 43.64 -29.68 -4.56
C TYR A 198 44.34 -30.98 -4.16
N ASN A 199 43.89 -32.17 -4.56
CA ASN A 199 44.61 -33.42 -4.29
C ASN A 199 45.81 -33.64 -5.23
N LEU A 200 45.87 -32.95 -6.38
CA LEU A 200 47.07 -32.88 -7.23
C LEU A 200 48.17 -32.03 -6.55
N PHE A 201 47.80 -31.01 -5.78
CA PHE A 201 48.71 -30.07 -5.11
C PHE A 201 49.62 -30.66 -3.99
N PRO A 202 49.20 -31.58 -3.10
CA PRO A 202 50.04 -32.16 -2.05
C PRO A 202 51.25 -32.94 -2.55
N LYS A 203 51.20 -33.48 -3.78
CA LYS A 203 52.40 -34.04 -4.42
C LYS A 203 53.47 -32.98 -4.68
N TRP A 204 53.10 -31.69 -4.70
CA TRP A 204 54.01 -30.54 -4.83
C TRP A 204 54.62 -30.17 -3.47
N ARG A 205 53.84 -30.06 -2.38
CA ARG A 205 54.35 -29.64 -1.06
C ARG A 205 55.33 -30.60 -0.38
N TYR A 206 55.28 -31.91 -0.65
CA TYR A 206 56.14 -32.89 0.04
C TYR A 206 57.41 -33.29 -0.73
N GLY A 207 57.60 -32.81 -1.97
CA GLY A 207 58.81 -33.03 -2.78
C GLY A 207 59.74 -31.81 -2.87
N ILE A 208 59.25 -30.63 -2.47
CA ILE A 208 59.94 -29.35 -2.54
C ILE A 208 60.62 -29.08 -1.19
N GLN A 209 61.91 -28.74 -1.20
CA GLN A 209 62.65 -28.29 -0.01
C GLN A 209 62.69 -26.75 -0.02
N PRO A 210 61.86 -26.04 0.76
CA PRO A 210 61.94 -24.59 0.86
C PRO A 210 63.16 -24.18 1.71
N TYR A 211 63.87 -23.14 1.26
CA TYR A 211 64.90 -22.48 2.07
C TYR A 211 64.44 -21.07 2.42
N ASN A 212 64.05 -20.89 3.67
CA ASN A 212 63.68 -19.58 4.20
C ASN A 212 64.95 -18.86 4.66
N ILE A 213 65.14 -17.63 4.22
CA ILE A 213 66.23 -16.76 4.67
C ILE A 213 65.61 -15.42 5.04
N THR A 214 65.97 -14.86 6.19
CA THR A 214 65.52 -13.51 6.57
C THR A 214 66.13 -12.46 5.65
N TYR A 215 65.44 -11.33 5.52
CA TYR A 215 65.89 -10.23 4.69
C TYR A 215 65.56 -8.88 5.33
N ASP A 216 66.33 -7.86 4.98
CA ASP A 216 66.05 -6.44 5.19
C ASP A 216 65.51 -5.86 3.89
N ALA A 217 64.26 -5.35 3.89
CA ALA A 217 63.76 -4.52 2.80
C ALA A 217 64.52 -3.19 2.79
N LEU A 218 65.10 -2.81 1.66
CA LEU A 218 65.86 -1.57 1.52
C LEU A 218 65.00 -0.38 1.03
N ASN A 219 63.76 -0.62 0.58
CA ASN A 219 62.78 0.40 0.19
C ASN A 219 61.34 -0.02 0.53
N ASP A 220 60.37 0.86 0.26
CA ASP A 220 58.94 0.65 0.55
C ASP A 220 58.28 -0.42 -0.34
N TYR A 221 59.00 -0.99 -1.31
CA TYR A 221 58.55 -2.10 -2.13
C TYR A 221 59.03 -3.41 -1.49
N ASP A 222 58.14 -4.09 -0.76
CA ASP A 222 58.47 -5.23 0.09
C ASP A 222 58.03 -6.57 -0.49
N ILE A 223 57.67 -6.67 -1.76
CA ILE A 223 57.25 -7.93 -2.40
C ILE A 223 58.27 -8.33 -3.47
N VAL A 224 59.04 -9.40 -3.24
CA VAL A 224 59.92 -10.02 -4.24
C VAL A 224 59.34 -11.38 -4.60
N LEU A 225 58.91 -11.51 -5.86
CA LEU A 225 58.39 -12.76 -6.42
C LEU A 225 58.91 -12.93 -7.86
N GLY A 226 59.63 -14.02 -8.13
CA GLY A 226 60.02 -14.34 -9.49
C GLY A 226 61.18 -15.34 -9.63
N ASN A 227 61.53 -15.62 -10.89
CA ASN A 227 62.64 -16.52 -11.23
C ASN A 227 63.93 -15.86 -10.81
N VAL A 228 64.71 -16.57 -10.01
CA VAL A 228 65.98 -16.05 -9.55
C VAL A 228 67.00 -16.21 -10.66
N THR A 229 67.58 -15.11 -11.11
CA THR A 229 68.76 -15.14 -11.98
C THR A 229 69.93 -14.59 -11.18
N TYR A 230 70.95 -15.42 -10.97
CA TYR A 230 72.19 -14.95 -10.39
C TYR A 230 73.00 -14.18 -11.45
N VAL A 231 73.38 -12.94 -11.13
CA VAL A 231 74.24 -12.11 -11.99
C VAL A 231 75.53 -11.83 -11.23
N ALA A 232 76.66 -12.22 -11.82
CA ALA A 232 77.95 -11.97 -11.21
C ALA A 232 78.26 -10.47 -11.15
N ALA A 233 79.12 -10.07 -10.21
CA ALA A 233 79.53 -8.67 -9.99
C ALA A 233 80.08 -7.95 -11.23
N ASP A 234 80.61 -8.68 -12.22
CA ASP A 234 81.20 -8.15 -13.45
C ASP A 234 80.31 -8.32 -14.70
N GLU A 235 79.08 -8.81 -14.53
CA GLU A 235 78.11 -9.01 -15.61
C GLU A 235 77.04 -7.90 -15.64
N GLU A 236 76.62 -7.45 -16.82
CA GLU A 236 75.49 -6.53 -16.95
C GLU A 236 74.17 -7.28 -16.75
N ILE A 237 73.22 -6.65 -16.05
CA ILE A 237 71.86 -7.18 -15.91
C ILE A 237 71.20 -7.17 -17.30
N PRO A 238 70.65 -8.31 -17.78
CA PRO A 238 69.98 -8.36 -19.07
C PRO A 238 68.82 -7.35 -19.14
N PRO A 239 68.71 -6.54 -20.21
CA PRO A 239 67.61 -5.62 -20.35
C PRO A 239 66.31 -6.38 -20.67
N HIS A 240 65.27 -6.10 -19.89
CA HIS A 240 63.87 -6.54 -20.08
C HIS A 240 63.53 -7.99 -19.68
N ASP A 241 63.32 -8.22 -18.39
CA ASP A 241 62.57 -9.38 -17.92
C ASP A 241 61.69 -9.01 -16.71
N TYR A 242 60.40 -8.78 -16.98
CA TYR A 242 59.39 -8.40 -15.98
C TYR A 242 59.13 -9.46 -14.91
N HIS A 243 59.75 -10.65 -15.04
CA HIS A 243 59.50 -11.80 -14.18
C HIS A 243 60.77 -12.35 -13.49
N THR A 244 61.90 -11.65 -13.63
CA THR A 244 63.16 -12.08 -13.03
C THR A 244 63.49 -11.29 -11.77
N VAL A 245 63.84 -12.04 -10.73
CA VAL A 245 64.46 -11.54 -9.51
C VAL A 245 65.96 -11.71 -9.64
N PHE A 246 66.71 -10.60 -9.61
CA PHE A 246 68.16 -10.68 -9.75
C PHE A 246 68.82 -10.90 -8.40
N LEU A 247 69.56 -11.99 -8.28
CA LEU A 247 70.37 -12.32 -7.12
C LEU A 247 71.79 -11.81 -7.37
N LEU A 248 72.20 -10.77 -6.63
CA LEU A 248 73.48 -10.06 -6.85
C LEU A 248 74.41 -10.21 -5.65
N ASP A 249 75.71 -10.26 -5.91
CA ASP A 249 76.71 -10.05 -4.86
C ASP A 249 76.78 -8.55 -4.55
N GLU A 250 76.59 -8.15 -3.29
CA GLU A 250 76.71 -6.76 -2.86
C GLU A 250 78.19 -6.35 -2.81
N VAL A 251 78.69 -5.77 -3.90
CA VAL A 251 80.08 -5.32 -4.05
C VAL A 251 80.15 -3.86 -4.54
N GLU A 252 81.34 -3.26 -4.51
CA GLU A 252 81.58 -1.93 -5.07
C GLU A 252 81.28 -1.93 -6.59
N GLY A 253 80.30 -1.13 -7.02
CA GLY A 253 79.82 -1.06 -8.41
C GLY A 253 78.43 -1.67 -8.67
N VAL A 254 77.83 -2.36 -7.69
CA VAL A 254 76.50 -2.98 -7.83
C VAL A 254 75.37 -1.98 -8.14
N THR A 255 75.54 -0.70 -7.80
CA THR A 255 74.60 0.37 -8.16
C THR A 255 74.39 0.50 -9.66
N ASP A 256 75.46 0.34 -10.44
CA ASP A 256 75.38 0.43 -11.91
C ASP A 256 74.60 -0.76 -12.49
N GLN A 257 74.66 -1.93 -11.83
CA GLN A 257 73.83 -3.08 -12.18
C GLN A 257 72.35 -2.80 -11.87
N ILE A 258 72.06 -2.31 -10.66
CA ILE A 258 70.70 -2.00 -10.21
C ILE A 258 70.05 -0.90 -11.09
N ASP A 259 70.79 0.13 -11.48
CA ASP A 259 70.33 1.19 -12.39
C ASP A 259 69.84 0.64 -13.75
N ASN A 260 70.39 -0.50 -14.18
CA ASN A 260 70.00 -1.16 -15.43
C ASN A 260 68.84 -2.17 -15.27
N ALA A 261 68.40 -2.45 -14.03
CA ALA A 261 67.34 -3.42 -13.73
C ALA A 261 65.93 -2.80 -13.73
N THR A 262 65.65 -1.85 -14.62
CA THR A 262 64.44 -0.99 -14.57
C THR A 262 63.11 -1.72 -14.65
N ASN A 263 63.10 -3.01 -15.01
CA ASN A 263 61.91 -3.84 -15.17
C ASN A 263 61.98 -5.14 -14.35
N ALA A 264 62.91 -5.30 -13.40
CA ALA A 264 63.02 -6.53 -12.63
C ALA A 264 61.84 -6.72 -11.65
N SER A 265 61.44 -7.95 -11.37
CA SER A 265 60.47 -8.27 -10.32
C SER A 265 61.04 -8.09 -8.91
N GLY A 266 62.36 -7.94 -8.80
CA GLY A 266 63.04 -7.63 -7.56
C GLY A 266 64.54 -7.85 -7.64
N ILE A 267 65.24 -7.37 -6.62
CA ILE A 267 66.69 -7.55 -6.47
C ILE A 267 66.96 -8.08 -5.07
N ILE A 268 67.77 -9.13 -4.99
CA ILE A 268 68.21 -9.74 -3.73
C ILE A 268 69.72 -9.64 -3.63
N LEU A 269 70.21 -8.98 -2.58
CA LEU A 269 71.63 -8.77 -2.30
C LEU A 269 72.16 -9.84 -1.33
N MET A 270 73.22 -10.56 -1.73
CA MET A 270 73.69 -11.78 -1.05
C MET A 270 74.76 -11.61 0.04
N ASN A 271 75.41 -10.45 0.14
CA ASN A 271 76.59 -10.29 1.00
C ASN A 271 76.51 -9.03 1.86
N ASN A 272 76.32 -9.17 3.16
CA ASN A 272 76.36 -8.04 4.08
C ASN A 272 77.81 -7.53 4.27
N ILE A 273 78.36 -6.81 3.29
CA ILE A 273 79.49 -5.91 3.55
C ILE A 273 78.89 -4.70 4.28
N SER A 274 78.79 -4.81 5.60
CA SER A 274 78.15 -3.87 6.57
C SER A 274 78.45 -2.35 6.43
N THR A 275 79.22 -1.93 5.43
CA THR A 275 79.56 -0.53 5.14
C THR A 275 78.87 0.06 3.91
N LEU A 276 78.25 -0.72 3.01
CA LEU A 276 77.45 -0.15 1.91
C LEU A 276 76.04 0.18 2.42
N ILE A 277 75.85 1.40 2.93
CA ILE A 277 74.51 1.93 3.13
C ILE A 277 73.99 2.33 1.75
N PHE A 278 73.04 1.57 1.23
CA PHE A 278 72.39 1.86 -0.04
C PHE A 278 71.41 3.04 0.17
N GLN A 279 71.94 4.26 0.30
CA GLN A 279 71.19 5.48 0.63
C GLN A 279 70.13 5.88 -0.43
N ASN A 280 70.11 5.19 -1.57
CA ASN A 280 69.27 5.52 -2.72
C ASN A 280 68.25 4.42 -3.07
N ALA A 281 68.05 3.37 -2.24
CA ALA A 281 67.09 2.29 -2.55
C ALA A 281 65.67 2.81 -2.78
N GLU A 282 65.27 3.85 -2.03
CA GLU A 282 63.98 4.54 -2.17
C GLU A 282 63.78 5.19 -3.56
N ASN A 283 64.84 5.41 -4.34
CA ASN A 283 64.73 6.00 -5.68
C ASN A 283 64.40 4.98 -6.78
N TYR A 284 64.35 3.68 -6.44
CA TYR A 284 64.05 2.61 -7.40
C TYR A 284 62.62 2.13 -7.23
N ASN A 285 61.88 2.05 -8.35
CA ASN A 285 60.50 1.52 -8.39
C ASN A 285 60.48 -0.03 -8.49
N ILE A 286 61.47 -0.69 -7.91
CA ILE A 286 61.56 -2.16 -7.85
C ILE A 286 61.91 -2.56 -6.41
N PRO A 287 61.43 -3.70 -5.93
CA PRO A 287 61.70 -4.19 -4.59
C PRO A 287 63.16 -4.61 -4.46
N ILE A 288 63.87 -4.04 -3.49
CA ILE A 288 65.28 -4.35 -3.23
C ILE A 288 65.41 -4.90 -1.81
N MET A 289 65.88 -6.14 -1.72
CA MET A 289 66.05 -6.86 -0.46
C MET A 289 67.51 -7.20 -0.25
N ARG A 290 67.95 -7.13 1.00
CA ARG A 290 69.26 -7.64 1.42
C ARG A 290 69.05 -8.86 2.30
N ILE A 291 69.68 -9.97 1.96
CA ILE A 291 69.60 -11.18 2.79
C ILE A 291 70.33 -10.92 4.12
N ASP A 292 69.66 -11.19 5.24
CA ASP A 292 70.30 -11.16 6.55
C ASP A 292 71.09 -12.46 6.75
N THR A 293 72.41 -12.32 6.73
CA THR A 293 73.34 -13.43 6.88
C THR A 293 73.47 -13.91 8.34
N GLU A 294 72.88 -13.22 9.32
CA GLU A 294 72.90 -13.65 10.73
C GLU A 294 72.14 -14.97 10.95
N ASP A 295 71.11 -15.26 10.14
CA ASP A 295 70.28 -16.48 10.26
C ASP A 295 70.78 -17.68 9.41
N ASP A 296 71.76 -17.48 8.51
CA ASP A 296 72.52 -18.56 7.82
C ASP A 296 74.03 -18.39 8.06
N PRO A 297 74.53 -18.66 9.29
CA PRO A 297 75.89 -18.32 9.73
C PRO A 297 77.01 -19.08 9.01
N ASN A 298 76.68 -20.03 8.12
CA ASN A 298 77.64 -20.72 7.25
C ASN A 298 77.37 -20.49 5.76
N HIS A 299 76.42 -19.60 5.41
CA HIS A 299 75.93 -19.38 4.05
C HIS A 299 75.54 -20.67 3.32
N GLN A 300 75.07 -21.71 4.01
CA GLN A 300 74.83 -23.02 3.40
C GLN A 300 73.65 -23.00 2.43
N ASN A 301 72.57 -22.30 2.79
CA ASN A 301 71.38 -22.19 1.95
C ASN A 301 71.67 -21.29 0.76
N LEU A 302 72.36 -20.17 0.98
CA LEU A 302 72.70 -19.23 -0.08
C LEU A 302 73.72 -19.81 -1.07
N THR A 303 74.73 -20.52 -0.57
CA THR A 303 75.70 -21.26 -1.40
C THR A 303 74.98 -22.33 -2.23
N LEU A 304 74.01 -23.01 -1.64
CA LEU A 304 73.22 -24.01 -2.37
C LEU A 304 72.34 -23.37 -3.44
N ILE A 305 71.62 -22.29 -3.15
CA ILE A 305 70.81 -21.54 -4.13
C ILE A 305 71.70 -21.07 -5.28
N LYS A 306 72.86 -20.48 -4.98
CA LYS A 306 73.85 -20.06 -5.99
C LYS A 306 74.32 -21.25 -6.84
N GLN A 307 74.67 -22.38 -6.22
CA GLN A 307 75.06 -23.60 -6.95
C GLN A 307 73.92 -24.17 -7.80
N LEU A 308 72.67 -24.07 -7.35
CA LEU A 308 71.50 -24.50 -8.11
C LEU A 308 71.34 -23.65 -9.37
N LEU A 309 71.42 -22.33 -9.22
CA LEU A 309 71.37 -21.36 -10.32
C LEU A 309 72.53 -21.54 -11.31
N GLU A 310 73.76 -21.71 -10.83
CA GLU A 310 74.94 -21.98 -11.66
C GLU A 310 74.84 -23.31 -12.43
N ASN A 311 74.07 -24.27 -11.93
CA ASN A 311 73.77 -25.54 -12.61
C ASN A 311 72.54 -25.45 -13.54
N ASN A 312 72.04 -24.24 -13.84
CA ASN A 312 70.81 -24.00 -14.59
C ASN A 312 69.56 -24.65 -13.97
N SER A 313 69.55 -24.86 -12.65
CA SER A 313 68.31 -25.23 -11.96
C SER A 313 67.44 -24.00 -11.87
N ILE A 314 66.14 -24.17 -12.07
CA ILE A 314 65.20 -23.07 -11.89
C ILE A 314 64.93 -22.92 -10.39
N VAL A 315 65.16 -21.71 -9.89
CA VAL A 315 64.92 -21.32 -8.50
C VAL A 315 63.95 -20.14 -8.52
N VAL A 316 62.95 -20.17 -7.65
CA VAL A 316 62.02 -19.05 -7.43
C VAL A 316 62.25 -18.48 -6.04
N ALA A 317 62.25 -17.16 -5.93
CA ALA A 317 62.26 -16.44 -4.67
C ALA A 317 60.86 -15.87 -4.40
N ASP A 318 60.43 -15.97 -3.16
CA ASP A 318 59.13 -15.49 -2.70
C ASP A 318 59.16 -15.13 -1.21
N ASN A 319 58.90 -13.88 -0.90
CA ASN A 319 58.91 -13.38 0.48
C ASN A 319 57.52 -13.08 1.07
N THR A 320 56.46 -13.47 0.37
CA THR A 320 55.07 -13.17 0.74
C THR A 320 54.41 -14.24 1.61
N ILE A 321 55.07 -15.40 1.69
CA ILE A 321 54.60 -16.61 2.37
C ILE A 321 54.74 -16.51 3.88
N TYR A 322 55.86 -15.94 4.32
CA TYR A 322 56.29 -15.93 5.71
C TYR A 322 56.79 -14.53 6.03
N ASP A 323 56.12 -13.84 6.96
CA ASP A 323 56.51 -12.52 7.42
C ASP A 323 58.01 -12.49 7.75
N ASN A 324 58.74 -11.59 7.08
CA ASN A 324 60.18 -11.33 7.22
C ASN A 324 61.14 -12.43 6.68
N ASN A 325 60.68 -13.39 5.88
CA ASN A 325 61.56 -14.35 5.21
C ASN A 325 61.34 -14.36 3.70
N ILE A 326 62.42 -14.43 2.95
CA ILE A 326 62.42 -14.82 1.55
C ILE A 326 62.61 -16.33 1.43
N THR A 327 61.69 -17.00 0.75
CA THR A 327 61.67 -18.44 0.54
C THR A 327 62.20 -18.74 -0.85
N PHE A 328 63.26 -19.55 -0.93
CA PHE A 328 63.77 -20.06 -2.19
C PHE A 328 63.29 -21.48 -2.44
N VAL A 329 62.75 -21.71 -3.63
CA VAL A 329 62.13 -22.96 -4.06
C VAL A 329 62.84 -23.48 -5.31
N TYR A 330 63.28 -24.74 -5.32
CA TYR A 330 64.02 -25.35 -6.42
C TYR A 330 63.59 -26.79 -6.69
N ASN A 331 64.04 -27.36 -7.81
CA ASN A 331 63.71 -28.73 -8.24
C ASN A 331 62.21 -28.94 -8.51
N LEU A 332 61.57 -27.92 -9.07
CA LEU A 332 60.23 -27.97 -9.60
C LEU A 332 60.25 -28.77 -10.92
N SER A 333 60.40 -30.09 -10.83
CA SER A 333 60.10 -30.95 -11.98
C SER A 333 58.60 -30.89 -12.20
N SER A 334 58.14 -30.52 -13.40
CA SER A 334 56.71 -30.61 -13.72
C SER A 334 56.26 -32.04 -13.37
N PRO A 335 55.18 -32.23 -12.61
CA PRO A 335 54.67 -33.56 -12.40
C PRO A 335 54.33 -34.18 -13.75
N GLU A 336 54.35 -35.51 -13.83
CA GLU A 336 53.71 -36.26 -14.90
C GLU A 336 52.16 -36.13 -14.83
N CYS A 337 51.63 -34.92 -14.64
CA CYS A 337 50.37 -34.55 -15.26
C CYS A 337 50.72 -34.55 -16.75
N GLY A 338 50.51 -35.68 -17.44
CA GLY A 338 51.11 -35.91 -18.76
C GLY A 338 51.02 -34.65 -19.65
N PRO A 339 52.12 -34.19 -20.27
CA PRO A 339 52.33 -32.83 -20.82
C PRO A 339 51.45 -32.43 -22.03
N ASN A 340 50.21 -32.92 -22.13
CA ASN A 340 49.34 -32.81 -23.30
C ASN A 340 47.83 -32.69 -22.98
N HIS A 341 47.41 -32.32 -21.76
CA HIS A 341 45.98 -32.21 -21.48
C HIS A 341 45.63 -30.82 -20.99
N ASP A 342 44.96 -30.09 -21.86
CA ASP A 342 44.16 -28.93 -21.53
C ASP A 342 43.11 -29.32 -20.48
N TYR A 343 42.86 -28.48 -19.48
CA TYR A 343 41.92 -28.80 -18.41
C TYR A 343 41.05 -27.61 -18.01
N VAL A 344 39.92 -27.90 -17.38
CA VAL A 344 38.96 -26.93 -16.87
C VAL A 344 38.67 -27.22 -15.40
N ILE A 345 38.68 -26.18 -14.58
CA ILE A 345 38.43 -26.27 -13.15
C ILE A 345 36.92 -26.18 -12.91
N LEU A 346 36.37 -27.11 -12.12
CA LEU A 346 34.99 -27.10 -11.67
C LEU A 346 34.90 -26.68 -10.20
N TYR A 347 34.15 -25.61 -9.94
CA TYR A 347 33.90 -25.06 -8.61
C TYR A 347 32.44 -25.24 -8.17
N ASN A 348 32.22 -25.59 -6.90
CA ASN A 348 30.88 -25.73 -6.31
C ASN A 348 30.60 -24.58 -5.34
N ALA A 349 29.66 -23.70 -5.69
CA ALA A 349 29.33 -22.48 -4.96
C ALA A 349 28.38 -22.68 -3.75
N THR A 350 28.53 -23.79 -3.01
CA THR A 350 27.66 -24.18 -1.88
C THR A 350 27.50 -23.16 -0.73
N ASN A 351 28.44 -22.21 -0.55
CA ASN A 351 28.42 -21.26 0.57
C ASN A 351 28.52 -19.81 0.07
N PRO A 352 27.47 -18.97 0.20
CA PRO A 352 27.52 -17.56 -0.21
C PRO A 352 28.43 -16.69 0.68
N ASP A 353 28.61 -17.06 1.97
CA ASP A 353 29.48 -16.35 2.92
C ASP A 353 30.97 -16.64 2.68
N ASP A 354 31.27 -17.73 2.00
CA ASP A 354 32.62 -18.02 1.52
C ASP A 354 32.79 -17.20 0.26
N TRP A 355 33.17 -15.92 0.42
CA TRP A 355 33.19 -14.92 -0.64
C TRP A 355 33.64 -15.59 -1.93
N PHE A 356 32.71 -15.75 -2.87
CA PHE A 356 32.92 -16.40 -4.16
C PHE A 356 34.18 -15.85 -4.86
N LEU A 357 34.41 -14.56 -4.65
CA LEU A 357 35.66 -13.86 -4.92
C LEU A 357 36.83 -14.41 -4.11
N ARG A 358 36.83 -14.57 -2.80
CA ARG A 358 37.93 -15.29 -2.11
C ARG A 358 38.11 -16.74 -2.52
N GLY A 359 37.11 -17.51 -2.91
CA GLY A 359 37.36 -18.89 -3.36
C GLY A 359 38.07 -18.94 -4.72
N ILE A 360 37.53 -18.22 -5.69
CA ILE A 360 38.07 -18.14 -7.05
C ILE A 360 39.31 -17.24 -7.11
N MET A 361 39.33 -16.13 -6.39
CA MET A 361 40.53 -15.34 -6.15
C MET A 361 41.50 -16.17 -5.34
N ASP A 362 41.24 -16.74 -4.16
CA ASP A 362 42.24 -17.61 -3.51
C ASP A 362 42.67 -18.77 -4.42
N ILE A 363 41.90 -19.26 -5.40
CA ILE A 363 42.43 -20.18 -6.42
C ILE A 363 43.29 -19.44 -7.46
N ILE A 364 42.86 -18.29 -7.98
CA ILE A 364 43.53 -17.48 -9.01
C ILE A 364 44.67 -16.64 -8.40
N ILE A 365 44.42 -15.79 -7.40
CA ILE A 365 45.34 -15.24 -6.39
C ILE A 365 46.24 -16.32 -5.75
N SER A 366 45.86 -17.50 -5.22
CA SER A 366 46.94 -18.44 -4.79
C SER A 366 47.76 -19.02 -5.95
N CYS A 367 47.21 -18.97 -7.17
CA CYS A 367 47.94 -19.21 -8.41
C CYS A 367 48.76 -17.98 -8.88
N ASP A 368 48.50 -16.78 -8.35
CA ASP A 368 48.97 -15.49 -8.87
C ASP A 368 49.63 -14.63 -7.77
N ALA A 369 48.88 -14.17 -6.76
CA ALA A 369 49.47 -13.61 -5.56
C ALA A 369 50.12 -14.68 -4.66
N HIS A 370 51.41 -14.44 -4.49
CA HIS A 370 52.18 -14.87 -3.33
C HIS A 370 52.76 -16.28 -3.42
N TYR A 371 52.85 -16.90 -4.61
CA TYR A 371 53.61 -18.15 -4.72
C TYR A 371 54.22 -18.51 -6.09
N ILE A 372 53.55 -18.40 -7.25
CA ILE A 372 53.95 -19.23 -8.41
C ILE A 372 53.74 -18.54 -9.77
N HIS A 373 54.25 -17.32 -9.97
CA HIS A 373 54.07 -16.62 -11.26
C HIS A 373 54.96 -17.10 -12.41
N ASN A 374 55.98 -17.93 -12.14
CA ASN A 374 56.92 -18.40 -13.17
C ASN A 374 56.91 -19.91 -13.43
N HIS A 375 56.08 -20.69 -12.73
CA HIS A 375 56.12 -22.16 -12.81
C HIS A 375 54.79 -22.86 -13.04
N PHE A 376 53.73 -22.13 -13.34
CA PHE A 376 52.51 -22.75 -13.83
C PHE A 376 52.40 -22.72 -15.35
N SER A 377 53.06 -23.68 -16.01
CA SER A 377 52.50 -24.21 -17.26
C SER A 377 51.04 -24.65 -17.05
N LEU A 378 50.67 -25.08 -15.84
CA LEU A 378 49.30 -25.50 -15.51
C LEU A 378 48.24 -24.39 -15.66
N ILE A 379 48.48 -23.13 -15.29
CA ILE A 379 47.50 -22.04 -15.56
C ILE A 379 47.41 -21.79 -17.07
N TYR A 380 48.52 -21.90 -17.80
CA TYR A 380 48.51 -21.86 -19.27
C TYR A 380 47.83 -23.09 -19.91
N ASP A 381 47.81 -24.22 -19.20
CA ASP A 381 47.13 -25.47 -19.58
C ASP A 381 45.67 -25.49 -19.10
N CYS A 382 45.30 -24.62 -18.14
CA CYS A 382 43.91 -24.34 -17.77
C CYS A 382 43.28 -23.54 -18.90
N LYS A 383 42.29 -24.11 -19.57
CA LYS A 383 41.64 -23.47 -20.72
C LYS A 383 40.29 -22.84 -20.41
N GLY A 384 39.81 -22.97 -19.19
CA GLY A 384 38.54 -22.41 -18.77
C GLY A 384 38.14 -22.76 -17.33
N ILE A 385 37.04 -22.19 -16.87
CA ILE A 385 36.47 -22.43 -15.54
C ILE A 385 34.99 -22.77 -15.69
N ILE A 386 34.49 -23.76 -14.94
CA ILE A 386 33.07 -24.04 -14.78
C ILE A 386 32.66 -23.88 -13.33
N ILE A 387 31.52 -23.24 -13.13
CA ILE A 387 30.92 -22.99 -11.83
C ILE A 387 29.54 -23.61 -11.82
N TYR A 388 29.12 -24.17 -10.69
CA TYR A 388 27.72 -24.49 -10.46
C TYR A 388 27.33 -24.18 -9.02
N ASP A 389 26.04 -23.95 -8.82
CA ASP A 389 25.42 -23.80 -7.51
C ASP A 389 24.50 -25.01 -7.26
N ASP A 390 24.57 -25.61 -6.08
CA ASP A 390 23.71 -26.72 -5.67
C ASP A 390 22.64 -26.35 -4.63
N ARG A 391 22.53 -25.05 -4.29
CA ARG A 391 21.46 -24.51 -3.43
C ARG A 391 20.15 -24.36 -4.18
N VAL A 392 20.24 -24.04 -5.48
CA VAL A 392 19.08 -23.75 -6.32
C VAL A 392 18.93 -24.85 -7.36
N GLN A 393 17.94 -25.71 -7.13
CA GLN A 393 17.79 -26.90 -7.94
C GLN A 393 17.60 -26.53 -9.42
N ASN A 394 18.44 -27.11 -10.28
CA ASN A 394 18.39 -26.93 -11.74
C ASN A 394 18.56 -25.49 -12.26
N CYS A 395 19.14 -24.58 -11.47
CA CYS A 395 19.54 -23.25 -11.95
C CYS A 395 21.05 -23.11 -12.03
N HIS A 396 21.52 -22.26 -12.95
CA HIS A 396 22.87 -21.73 -12.96
C HIS A 396 22.87 -20.30 -12.41
N MET A 397 23.97 -19.89 -11.78
CA MET A 397 24.19 -18.50 -11.39
C MET A 397 24.61 -17.66 -12.60
N MET A 398 24.15 -16.42 -12.66
CA MET A 398 24.55 -15.43 -13.64
C MET A 398 25.45 -14.43 -12.92
N TYR A 399 26.70 -14.30 -13.34
CA TYR A 399 27.66 -13.50 -12.60
C TYR A 399 28.53 -12.70 -13.55
N ASN A 400 28.64 -11.40 -13.33
CA ASN A 400 29.39 -10.51 -14.19
C ASN A 400 30.48 -9.67 -13.49
N GLN A 401 30.79 -9.91 -12.21
CA GLN A 401 31.70 -9.04 -11.44
C GLN A 401 33.21 -9.17 -11.78
N PHE A 402 33.59 -9.83 -12.88
CA PHE A 402 34.99 -9.83 -13.34
C PHE A 402 35.37 -8.54 -14.10
N ILE A 403 34.39 -7.66 -14.35
CA ILE A 403 34.56 -6.41 -15.08
C ILE A 403 34.66 -5.29 -14.05
N ASP A 404 35.88 -4.82 -13.83
CA ASP A 404 36.21 -3.49 -13.32
C ASP A 404 35.18 -2.81 -12.41
N THR A 405 35.29 -3.05 -11.11
CA THR A 405 34.99 -1.97 -10.16
C THR A 405 36.30 -1.25 -9.86
N PRO A 406 36.69 -0.21 -10.62
CA PRO A 406 37.91 0.56 -10.35
C PRO A 406 37.91 1.19 -8.95
N ARG A 407 36.76 1.23 -8.26
CA ARG A 407 36.63 1.60 -6.86
C ARG A 407 37.17 0.57 -5.85
N PHE A 408 37.35 -0.71 -6.22
CA PHE A 408 37.70 -1.77 -5.26
C PHE A 408 39.16 -2.28 -5.28
N ASN A 409 39.97 -1.99 -6.31
CA ASN A 409 41.44 -1.91 -6.23
C ASN A 409 42.02 -1.79 -7.64
N SER A 410 42.69 -0.68 -7.95
CA SER A 410 43.57 -0.54 -9.12
C SER A 410 44.82 -1.43 -9.08
N ASN A 411 44.94 -2.31 -8.07
CA ASN A 411 46.05 -3.23 -7.85
C ASN A 411 45.72 -4.69 -8.21
N LEU A 412 44.52 -4.99 -8.71
CA LEU A 412 44.23 -6.32 -9.23
C LEU A 412 44.92 -6.45 -10.59
N PHE A 413 45.95 -7.31 -10.64
CA PHE A 413 46.74 -7.61 -11.83
C PHE A 413 45.83 -8.02 -13.01
N PRO A 414 46.23 -7.77 -14.27
CA PRO A 414 45.48 -8.18 -15.45
C PRO A 414 45.33 -9.69 -15.50
N MET A 415 44.25 -10.20 -14.91
CA MET A 415 43.97 -11.62 -14.83
C MET A 415 43.81 -12.20 -16.24
N PHE A 416 44.29 -13.42 -16.44
CA PHE A 416 44.16 -14.14 -17.71
C PHE A 416 42.68 -14.25 -18.09
N ALA A 417 42.33 -13.84 -19.31
CA ALA A 417 40.97 -13.97 -19.85
C ALA A 417 40.69 -15.45 -20.18
N LEU A 418 40.36 -16.25 -19.16
CA LEU A 418 39.91 -17.63 -19.35
C LEU A 418 38.40 -17.63 -19.63
N PRO A 419 37.92 -18.38 -20.64
CA PRO A 419 36.48 -18.55 -20.83
C PRO A 419 35.89 -19.26 -19.61
N GLY A 420 34.87 -18.64 -19.01
CA GLY A 420 34.15 -19.23 -17.89
C GLY A 420 32.72 -19.60 -18.27
N PHE A 421 32.17 -20.61 -17.60
CA PHE A 421 30.76 -20.96 -17.69
C PHE A 421 30.18 -21.19 -16.29
N SER A 422 28.95 -20.76 -16.07
CA SER A 422 28.13 -21.21 -14.96
C SER A 422 27.09 -22.18 -15.51
N VAL A 423 26.93 -23.34 -14.88
CA VAL A 423 26.03 -24.41 -15.32
C VAL A 423 25.09 -24.81 -14.20
N ASN A 424 23.97 -25.43 -14.57
CA ASN A 424 22.97 -25.82 -13.57
C ASN A 424 23.48 -26.94 -12.64
N GLU A 425 22.84 -27.07 -11.47
CA GLU A 425 23.17 -28.10 -10.47
C GLU A 425 23.32 -29.51 -11.06
N THR A 426 22.41 -29.92 -11.95
CA THR A 426 22.41 -31.27 -12.54
C THR A 426 23.67 -31.52 -13.36
N ILE A 427 24.06 -30.54 -14.19
CA ILE A 427 25.29 -30.60 -14.99
C ILE A 427 26.52 -30.53 -14.08
N GLY A 428 26.52 -29.60 -13.12
CA GLY A 428 27.62 -29.40 -12.18
C GLY A 428 27.92 -30.64 -11.35
N LYS A 429 26.89 -31.26 -10.74
CA LYS A 429 27.03 -32.52 -9.98
C LYS A 429 27.50 -33.68 -10.86
N PHE A 430 27.05 -33.74 -12.11
CA PHE A 430 27.56 -34.74 -13.04
C PHE A 430 29.07 -34.58 -13.26
N LEU A 431 29.52 -33.37 -13.63
CA LEU A 431 30.93 -33.06 -13.85
C LEU A 431 31.75 -33.30 -12.58
N TRP A 432 31.20 -32.95 -11.42
CA TRP A 432 31.85 -33.12 -10.12
C TRP A 432 32.12 -34.60 -9.80
N ASN A 433 31.14 -35.47 -10.05
CA ASN A 433 31.24 -36.89 -9.75
C ASN A 433 32.15 -37.67 -10.70
N HIS A 434 32.36 -37.16 -11.93
CA HIS A 434 33.26 -37.76 -12.94
C HIS A 434 34.57 -36.95 -13.09
N SER A 435 34.89 -36.12 -12.10
CA SER A 435 36.10 -35.30 -12.09
C SER A 435 37.37 -36.16 -12.23
N GLY A 436 38.26 -35.75 -13.13
CA GLY A 436 39.52 -36.42 -13.41
C GLY A 436 39.42 -37.73 -14.20
N GLU A 437 38.22 -38.16 -14.60
CA GLU A 437 38.04 -39.31 -15.48
C GLU A 437 38.57 -39.00 -16.90
N PRO A 438 39.27 -39.94 -17.58
CA PRO A 438 39.89 -39.67 -18.88
C PRO A 438 38.92 -39.31 -20.00
N ASP A 439 37.67 -39.75 -19.87
CA ASP A 439 36.55 -39.57 -20.76
C ASP A 439 35.53 -38.55 -20.23
N ASN A 440 35.89 -37.74 -19.23
CA ASN A 440 35.13 -36.54 -18.86
C ASN A 440 35.83 -35.30 -19.43
N THR A 441 35.70 -35.12 -20.75
CA THR A 441 36.25 -33.96 -21.46
C THR A 441 35.15 -33.00 -21.89
N ILE A 442 35.52 -31.74 -22.12
CA ILE A 442 34.60 -30.69 -22.55
C ILE A 442 35.20 -29.86 -23.68
N ASP A 443 34.31 -29.40 -24.55
CA ASP A 443 34.60 -28.39 -25.57
C ASP A 443 33.78 -27.14 -25.25
N GLY A 444 34.37 -25.96 -25.32
CA GLY A 444 33.66 -24.72 -25.03
C GLY A 444 34.23 -23.54 -25.77
N HIS A 445 33.37 -22.59 -26.10
CA HIS A 445 33.79 -21.31 -26.64
C HIS A 445 32.96 -20.16 -26.08
N VAL A 446 33.60 -19.01 -25.91
CA VAL A 446 32.96 -17.72 -25.62
C VAL A 446 33.55 -16.71 -26.60
N ASN A 447 32.71 -16.17 -27.48
CA ASN A 447 33.05 -15.09 -28.39
C ASN A 447 32.44 -13.80 -27.87
N GLN A 448 33.25 -12.77 -27.70
CA GLN A 448 32.83 -11.50 -27.08
C GLN A 448 33.42 -10.30 -27.83
N ILE A 449 32.71 -9.18 -27.77
CA ILE A 449 33.14 -7.89 -28.31
C ILE A 449 33.24 -6.91 -27.14
N HIS A 450 34.41 -6.33 -26.96
CA HIS A 450 34.59 -5.20 -26.07
C HIS A 450 34.24 -3.90 -26.81
N TYR A 451 33.27 -3.16 -26.29
CA TYR A 451 32.92 -1.82 -26.72
C TYR A 451 33.58 -0.82 -25.78
N LYS A 452 34.62 -0.14 -26.26
CA LYS A 452 35.31 0.90 -25.49
C LYS A 452 34.66 2.25 -25.74
N GLU A 453 34.37 2.99 -24.68
CA GLU A 453 33.93 4.38 -24.78
C GLU A 453 35.11 5.28 -25.18
N THR A 454 34.92 6.09 -26.22
CA THR A 454 35.88 7.08 -26.73
C THR A 454 35.11 8.20 -27.42
N ASP A 455 35.75 9.36 -27.62
CA ASP A 455 35.20 10.46 -28.44
C ASP A 455 34.66 10.02 -29.82
N GLU A 456 35.25 8.97 -30.41
CA GLU A 456 34.90 8.47 -31.74
C GLU A 456 33.91 7.28 -31.70
N ASN A 457 33.75 6.63 -30.55
CA ASN A 457 32.88 5.48 -30.33
C ASN A 457 32.20 5.59 -28.95
N PRO A 458 30.90 5.91 -28.89
CA PRO A 458 30.19 6.19 -27.64
C PRO A 458 29.80 4.90 -26.87
N GLY A 459 30.64 3.86 -26.91
CA GLY A 459 30.39 2.58 -26.25
C GLY A 459 29.08 1.90 -26.70
N VAL A 460 28.37 1.27 -25.75
CA VAL A 460 27.04 0.70 -25.96
C VAL A 460 25.92 1.71 -25.74
N GLU A 461 24.88 1.59 -26.54
CA GLU A 461 23.68 2.41 -26.43
C GLU A 461 22.79 1.88 -25.30
N ALA A 462 22.71 2.63 -24.20
CA ALA A 462 21.86 2.32 -23.05
C ALA A 462 21.23 3.59 -22.48
N TYR A 463 20.20 3.46 -21.65
CA TYR A 463 19.36 4.59 -21.27
C TYR A 463 18.90 4.56 -19.82
N ASN A 464 18.92 5.72 -19.15
CA ASN A 464 18.01 5.95 -18.04
C ASN A 464 16.65 6.43 -18.56
N VAL A 465 15.59 6.14 -17.84
CA VAL A 465 14.25 6.70 -18.05
C VAL A 465 13.89 7.55 -16.86
N GLU A 466 13.58 8.81 -17.11
CA GLU A 466 13.27 9.81 -16.10
C GLU A 466 11.85 10.32 -16.35
N ALA A 467 11.03 10.40 -15.30
CA ALA A 467 9.78 11.13 -15.33
C ALA A 467 9.75 12.15 -14.18
N ASP A 468 9.55 13.41 -14.50
CA ASP A 468 9.60 14.51 -13.53
C ASP A 468 8.20 15.02 -13.19
N LEU A 469 7.94 15.16 -11.90
CA LEU A 469 6.80 15.87 -11.37
C LEU A 469 7.26 17.21 -10.78
N HIS A 470 7.18 18.26 -11.60
CA HIS A 470 7.63 19.60 -11.22
C HIS A 470 6.62 20.34 -10.32
N ILE A 471 7.06 20.69 -9.10
CA ILE A 471 6.26 21.42 -8.11
C ILE A 471 6.74 22.86 -8.01
N THR A 472 5.91 23.80 -8.47
CA THR A 472 6.23 25.25 -8.53
C THR A 472 6.63 25.87 -7.18
N GLN A 473 6.28 25.24 -6.06
CA GLN A 473 6.59 25.72 -4.71
C GLN A 473 7.51 24.77 -3.94
N SER A 474 8.28 23.91 -4.63
CA SER A 474 9.26 23.05 -3.97
C SER A 474 10.25 23.89 -3.15
N PRO A 475 10.38 23.66 -1.82
CA PRO A 475 11.31 24.41 -0.98
C PRO A 475 12.75 24.27 -1.47
N ASN A 476 13.43 25.39 -1.76
CA ASN A 476 14.81 25.43 -2.26
C ASN A 476 15.05 24.56 -3.49
N ASP A 477 14.03 24.41 -4.35
CA ASP A 477 14.05 23.55 -5.54
C ASP A 477 14.43 22.09 -5.22
N ALA A 478 14.17 21.63 -3.99
CA ALA A 478 14.52 20.29 -3.54
C ALA A 478 13.85 19.21 -4.39
N VAL A 479 14.58 18.12 -4.61
CA VAL A 479 14.19 16.95 -5.40
C VAL A 479 14.22 15.71 -4.53
N VAL A 480 13.16 14.90 -4.63
CA VAL A 480 13.12 13.53 -4.11
C VAL A 480 13.11 12.57 -5.28
N ILE A 481 13.96 11.55 -5.22
CA ILE A 481 14.06 10.53 -6.27
C ILE A 481 13.35 9.26 -5.80
N LEU A 482 12.48 8.73 -6.64
CA LEU A 482 11.87 7.41 -6.49
C LEU A 482 12.46 6.50 -7.58
N SER A 483 13.26 5.51 -7.19
CA SER A 483 14.13 4.78 -8.12
C SER A 483 13.90 3.27 -8.12
N SER A 484 14.13 2.66 -9.27
CA SER A 484 14.38 1.22 -9.40
C SER A 484 15.25 1.01 -10.62
N ARG A 485 16.23 0.12 -10.54
CA ARG A 485 16.90 -0.37 -11.74
C ARG A 485 15.95 -1.20 -12.58
N TYR A 486 16.04 -1.11 -13.90
CA TYR A 486 15.22 -1.90 -14.82
C TYR A 486 16.02 -2.92 -15.61
N ASP A 487 17.35 -2.80 -15.65
CA ASP A 487 18.18 -3.87 -16.17
C ASP A 487 18.11 -5.12 -15.27
N GLY A 488 18.83 -6.15 -15.67
CA GLY A 488 18.97 -7.38 -14.91
C GLY A 488 19.92 -8.31 -15.64
N MET A 489 20.36 -9.38 -14.98
CA MET A 489 21.14 -10.44 -15.62
C MET A 489 20.36 -11.15 -16.76
N TRP A 490 20.94 -12.17 -17.38
CA TRP A 490 20.34 -12.85 -18.54
C TRP A 490 19.11 -13.68 -18.17
N GLY A 491 17.94 -13.08 -18.01
CA GLY A 491 16.74 -13.81 -17.58
C GLY A 491 15.46 -13.01 -17.71
N GLU A 492 14.42 -13.48 -17.03
CA GLU A 492 13.21 -12.69 -16.81
C GLU A 492 13.46 -11.58 -15.78
N CYS A 493 14.25 -11.88 -14.75
CA CYS A 493 14.69 -10.92 -13.74
C CYS A 493 13.48 -10.23 -13.09
N SER A 494 12.55 -11.07 -12.61
CA SER A 494 11.21 -10.65 -12.17
C SER A 494 11.25 -9.97 -10.81
N GLY A 495 11.98 -10.56 -9.87
CA GLY A 495 12.26 -9.95 -8.58
C GLY A 495 13.34 -8.87 -8.66
N ASP A 496 14.25 -9.01 -9.63
CA ASP A 496 15.50 -8.25 -9.73
C ASP A 496 15.67 -7.50 -11.08
N SER A 497 14.94 -6.43 -11.38
CA SER A 497 14.04 -5.72 -10.46
C SER A 497 12.74 -5.30 -11.15
N ALA A 498 12.14 -6.20 -11.96
CA ALA A 498 10.88 -5.90 -12.65
C ALA A 498 9.77 -5.50 -11.66
N ALA A 499 9.70 -6.17 -10.50
CA ALA A 499 8.82 -5.83 -9.39
C ALA A 499 9.03 -4.39 -8.88
N GLY A 500 10.30 -4.01 -8.65
CA GLY A 500 10.65 -2.65 -8.22
C GLY A 500 10.16 -1.59 -9.20
N ASN A 501 10.38 -1.80 -10.51
CA ASN A 501 9.88 -0.92 -11.57
C ASN A 501 8.37 -0.82 -11.56
N GLY A 502 7.68 -1.95 -11.45
CA GLY A 502 6.22 -1.96 -11.36
C GLY A 502 5.72 -1.07 -10.22
N ILE A 503 6.34 -1.18 -9.04
CA ILE A 503 5.97 -0.39 -7.86
C ILE A 503 6.17 1.10 -8.15
N ILE A 504 7.35 1.50 -8.64
CA ILE A 504 7.64 2.92 -8.94
C ILE A 504 6.71 3.46 -10.04
N MET A 505 6.44 2.68 -11.09
CA MET A 505 5.49 3.06 -12.16
C MET A 505 4.07 3.25 -11.63
N GLY A 506 3.61 2.35 -10.77
CA GLY A 506 2.30 2.41 -10.13
C GLY A 506 2.15 3.62 -9.20
N ILE A 507 3.16 3.88 -8.36
CA ILE A 507 3.21 5.08 -7.52
C ILE A 507 3.23 6.34 -8.39
N ALA A 508 4.01 6.35 -9.47
CA ALA A 508 4.10 7.50 -10.37
C ALA A 508 2.76 7.85 -11.00
N LYS A 509 2.04 6.84 -11.48
CA LYS A 509 0.69 7.00 -12.01
C LYS A 509 -0.23 7.65 -10.97
N TYR A 510 -0.28 7.09 -9.76
CA TYR A 510 -1.17 7.60 -8.72
C TYR A 510 -0.80 9.02 -8.27
N MET A 511 0.49 9.31 -8.11
CA MET A 511 0.96 10.66 -7.79
C MET A 511 0.61 11.69 -8.86
N GLN A 512 0.66 11.30 -10.14
CA GLN A 512 0.27 12.17 -11.24
C GLN A 512 -1.24 12.40 -11.29
N GLU A 513 -2.06 11.39 -10.99
CA GLU A 513 -3.52 11.55 -10.83
C GLU A 513 -3.85 12.50 -9.67
N LEU A 514 -3.16 12.37 -8.53
CA LEU A 514 -3.28 13.30 -7.40
C LEU A 514 -2.90 14.72 -7.81
N ASN A 515 -1.79 14.90 -8.52
CA ASN A 515 -1.35 16.21 -9.02
C ASN A 515 -2.38 16.85 -9.96
N GLN A 516 -2.99 16.06 -10.86
CA GLN A 516 -4.07 16.52 -11.74
C GLN A 516 -5.34 16.90 -10.98
N SER A 517 -5.61 16.25 -9.84
CA SER A 517 -6.70 16.60 -8.93
C SER A 517 -6.42 17.85 -8.06
N GLY A 518 -5.18 18.35 -8.09
CA GLY A 518 -4.74 19.53 -7.33
C GLY A 518 -4.01 19.21 -6.01
N ILE A 519 -3.85 17.93 -5.68
CA ILE A 519 -3.08 17.49 -4.49
C ILE A 519 -1.63 17.29 -4.90
N LYS A 520 -0.75 18.12 -4.39
CA LYS A 520 0.66 18.17 -4.82
C LYS A 520 1.59 17.67 -3.72
N PRO A 521 2.64 16.90 -4.06
CA PRO A 521 3.70 16.61 -3.12
C PRO A 521 4.45 17.90 -2.75
N LYS A 522 5.14 17.85 -1.61
CA LYS A 522 5.89 18.97 -1.04
C LYS A 522 7.11 19.38 -1.87
N TYR A 523 7.76 18.41 -2.52
CA TYR A 523 9.01 18.59 -3.26
C TYR A 523 8.83 18.25 -4.73
N ASN A 524 9.80 18.63 -5.57
CA ASN A 524 9.93 18.05 -6.90
C ASN A 524 10.18 16.55 -6.75
N VAL A 525 9.63 15.75 -7.66
CA VAL A 525 9.79 14.29 -7.62
C VAL A 525 10.29 13.81 -8.97
N THR A 526 11.35 13.03 -8.98
CA THR A 526 11.84 12.35 -10.18
C THR A 526 11.65 10.85 -9.99
N PHE A 527 10.91 10.22 -10.90
CA PHE A 527 10.81 8.78 -11.02
C PHE A 527 11.94 8.33 -11.94
N LEU A 528 12.94 7.67 -11.38
CA LEU A 528 14.18 7.31 -12.06
C LEU A 528 14.21 5.80 -12.28
N MET A 529 14.24 5.37 -13.54
CA MET A 529 14.48 3.98 -13.90
C MET A 529 15.84 3.89 -14.58
N THR A 530 16.76 3.22 -13.93
CA THR A 530 18.17 3.15 -14.31
C THR A 530 18.49 1.84 -15.00
N THR A 531 19.53 1.89 -15.83
CA THR A 531 20.14 0.71 -16.41
C THR A 531 21.51 0.47 -15.78
N ASP A 532 22.06 -0.70 -16.04
CA ASP A 532 23.42 -1.08 -15.69
C ASP A 532 23.78 -1.08 -14.20
N GLU A 533 22.83 -1.44 -13.35
CA GLU A 533 23.18 -1.70 -11.97
C GLU A 533 24.07 -2.94 -11.86
N GLU A 534 23.74 -3.99 -12.63
CA GLU A 534 24.40 -5.30 -12.57
C GLU A 534 25.89 -5.27 -12.89
N ASN A 535 26.36 -4.21 -13.54
CA ASN A 535 27.75 -4.00 -13.94
C ASN A 535 28.42 -2.84 -13.20
N GLY A 536 27.84 -2.39 -12.07
CA GLY A 536 28.47 -1.39 -11.22
C GLY A 536 27.74 -0.06 -11.13
N TYR A 537 26.39 -0.07 -11.14
CA TYR A 537 25.56 1.10 -10.88
C TYR A 537 25.73 2.25 -11.90
N TYR A 538 26.17 1.98 -13.13
CA TYR A 538 26.55 3.04 -14.08
C TYR A 538 25.38 3.97 -14.44
N GLY A 539 24.15 3.46 -14.58
CA GLY A 539 22.98 4.33 -14.79
C GLY A 539 22.73 5.28 -13.62
N ALA A 540 22.76 4.80 -12.39
CA ALA A 540 22.61 5.65 -11.20
C ALA A 540 23.76 6.64 -11.05
N GLN A 541 25.00 6.21 -11.26
CA GLN A 541 26.19 7.06 -11.15
C GLN A 541 26.16 8.15 -12.23
N PHE A 542 25.83 7.79 -13.47
CA PHE A 542 25.64 8.76 -14.55
C PHE A 542 24.55 9.80 -14.20
N TYR A 543 23.42 9.37 -13.62
CA TYR A 543 22.39 10.29 -13.16
C TYR A 543 22.92 11.23 -12.06
N ASN A 544 23.60 10.69 -11.06
CA ASN A 544 24.15 11.47 -9.95
C ASN A 544 25.20 12.49 -10.43
N ASP A 545 26.06 12.12 -11.37
CA ASP A 545 27.10 12.99 -11.93
C ASP A 545 26.50 14.12 -12.79
N THR A 546 25.52 13.79 -13.62
CA THR A 546 24.81 14.76 -14.47
C THR A 546 23.93 15.72 -13.65
N HIS A 547 23.41 15.26 -12.50
CA HIS A 547 22.57 16.04 -11.58
C HIS A 547 23.32 16.43 -10.29
N ARG A 548 24.65 16.50 -10.32
CA ARG A 548 25.46 16.79 -9.12
C ARG A 548 25.14 18.13 -8.45
N ASN A 549 24.65 19.10 -9.24
CA ASN A 549 24.31 20.44 -8.76
C ASN A 549 22.84 20.56 -8.31
N ASP A 550 22.04 19.53 -8.54
CA ASP A 550 20.64 19.52 -8.12
C ASP A 550 20.55 19.26 -6.62
N ASN A 551 19.55 19.88 -5.98
CA ASN A 551 19.31 19.74 -4.55
C ASN A 551 18.52 18.46 -4.24
N ILE A 552 19.17 17.31 -4.43
CA ILE A 552 18.59 15.99 -4.18
C ILE A 552 18.66 15.72 -2.68
N ILE A 553 17.51 15.75 -2.00
CA ILE A 553 17.43 15.67 -0.54
C ILE A 553 17.11 14.26 -0.01
N LEU A 554 16.48 13.44 -0.85
CA LEU A 554 16.04 12.09 -0.47
C LEU A 554 15.98 11.20 -1.71
N TRP A 555 16.51 10.00 -1.58
CA TRP A 555 16.37 8.92 -2.56
C TRP A 555 15.64 7.75 -1.89
N ILE A 556 14.59 7.24 -2.54
CA ILE A 556 13.83 6.05 -2.13
C ILE A 556 13.90 5.05 -3.27
N GLY A 557 14.55 3.91 -3.05
CA GLY A 557 14.68 2.86 -4.04
C GLY A 557 13.95 1.57 -3.69
N THR A 558 13.65 0.78 -4.71
CA THR A 558 13.11 -0.57 -4.59
C THR A 558 14.02 -1.59 -5.28
N GLU A 559 14.31 -2.70 -4.61
CA GLU A 559 15.25 -3.72 -5.12
C GLU A 559 14.92 -5.14 -4.64
N GLN A 560 15.09 -6.14 -5.50
CA GLN A 560 14.89 -7.57 -5.19
C GLN A 560 13.55 -7.88 -4.50
N LEU A 561 12.44 -7.44 -5.07
CA LEU A 561 11.11 -7.54 -4.44
C LEU A 561 10.25 -8.64 -5.05
N GLY A 562 9.37 -9.24 -4.25
CA GLY A 562 8.43 -10.26 -4.73
C GLY A 562 9.00 -11.67 -4.79
N PHE A 563 10.25 -11.92 -4.38
CA PHE A 563 10.75 -13.27 -4.18
C PHE A 563 9.96 -14.00 -3.10
N ASN A 564 9.65 -15.28 -3.33
CA ASN A 564 8.96 -16.18 -2.38
C ASN A 564 9.91 -16.61 -1.23
N THR A 565 10.37 -15.64 -0.44
CA THR A 565 11.29 -15.81 0.70
C THR A 565 10.75 -15.04 1.92
N GLY A 566 11.23 -15.32 3.13
CA GLY A 566 10.56 -14.85 4.36
C GLY A 566 11.07 -13.55 4.99
N ALA A 567 12.27 -13.06 4.67
CA ALA A 567 12.86 -11.94 5.42
C ALA A 567 12.85 -10.61 4.66
N LEU A 568 12.49 -9.54 5.36
CA LEU A 568 12.51 -8.15 4.92
C LEU A 568 13.87 -7.50 5.27
N HIS A 569 14.54 -6.86 4.32
CA HIS A 569 15.85 -6.20 4.54
C HIS A 569 15.90 -4.81 3.94
N ASN A 570 15.63 -3.80 4.76
CA ASN A 570 15.71 -2.41 4.30
C ASN A 570 17.02 -1.76 4.76
N VAL A 571 17.62 -0.95 3.89
CA VAL A 571 18.88 -0.23 4.15
C VAL A 571 18.59 1.27 4.25
N TYR A 572 19.19 1.93 5.25
CA TYR A 572 18.89 3.33 5.56
C TYR A 572 20.15 4.10 5.96
N LYS A 573 20.38 5.25 5.34
CA LYS A 573 21.42 6.20 5.78
C LYS A 573 21.10 6.85 7.13
N ASN A 574 19.83 7.12 7.37
CA ASN A 574 19.34 7.83 8.55
C ASN A 574 18.49 6.91 9.44
N ALA A 575 18.89 6.75 10.70
CA ALA A 575 18.19 5.90 11.68
C ALA A 575 16.73 6.36 11.94
N THR A 576 16.43 7.65 11.73
CA THR A 576 15.06 8.17 11.86
C THR A 576 14.16 7.61 10.75
N HIS A 577 14.67 7.53 9.52
CA HIS A 577 13.94 6.97 8.38
C HIS A 577 13.66 5.48 8.57
N ARG A 578 14.62 4.75 9.15
CA ARG A 578 14.43 3.36 9.56
C ARG A 578 13.22 3.20 10.48
N ILE A 579 13.17 3.95 11.59
CA ILE A 579 12.08 3.86 12.57
C ILE A 579 10.73 4.15 11.90
N ILE A 580 10.69 5.13 10.98
CA ILE A 580 9.48 5.47 10.22
C ILE A 580 9.01 4.28 9.39
N VAL A 581 9.89 3.68 8.58
CA VAL A 581 9.51 2.56 7.71
C VAL A 581 9.18 1.30 8.51
N GLU A 582 9.90 1.01 9.62
CA GLU A 582 9.56 -0.10 10.53
C GLU A 582 8.16 0.06 11.14
N ASN A 583 7.80 1.29 11.53
CA ASN A 583 6.46 1.58 12.04
C ASN A 583 5.39 1.40 10.95
N ILE A 584 5.65 1.86 9.72
CA ILE A 584 4.77 1.66 8.57
C ILE A 584 4.56 0.16 8.29
N THR A 585 5.64 -0.63 8.26
CA THR A 585 5.56 -2.09 8.06
C THR A 585 4.73 -2.77 9.15
N THR A 586 4.87 -2.32 10.40
CA THR A 586 4.09 -2.83 11.53
C THR A 586 2.60 -2.48 11.40
N LEU A 587 2.27 -1.23 11.07
CA LEU A 587 0.90 -0.76 10.87
C LEU A 587 0.19 -1.47 9.70
N LEU A 588 0.93 -1.85 8.67
CA LEU A 588 0.39 -2.59 7.53
C LEU A 588 0.16 -4.08 7.81
N ASP A 589 0.57 -4.58 8.99
CA ASP A 589 0.51 -5.99 9.38
C ASP A 589 1.13 -6.92 8.33
N TYR A 590 2.37 -6.62 7.93
CA TYR A 590 3.10 -7.40 6.94
C TYR A 590 3.09 -8.91 7.25
N ASN A 591 3.35 -9.28 8.51
CA ASN A 591 3.37 -10.67 8.95
C ASN A 591 2.00 -11.34 8.83
N GLY A 592 0.93 -10.68 9.30
CA GLY A 592 -0.42 -11.23 9.23
C GLY A 592 -0.90 -11.45 7.79
N LYS A 593 -0.54 -10.53 6.88
CA LYS A 593 -0.98 -10.56 5.47
C LYS A 593 -0.17 -11.48 4.57
N THR A 594 1.13 -11.65 4.83
CA THR A 594 1.98 -12.53 4.01
C THR A 594 2.14 -13.93 4.59
N GLY A 595 1.99 -14.08 5.91
CA GLY A 595 2.30 -15.33 6.61
C GLY A 595 3.80 -15.57 6.84
N TYR A 596 4.68 -14.63 6.48
CA TYR A 596 6.11 -14.71 6.79
C TYR A 596 6.37 -14.37 8.25
N SER A 597 7.12 -15.24 8.94
CA SER A 597 7.24 -15.23 10.41
C SER A 597 8.42 -14.42 10.97
N ASP A 598 9.21 -13.73 10.14
CA ASP A 598 10.46 -13.09 10.56
C ASP A 598 10.62 -11.67 10.02
N ILE A 599 10.27 -10.67 10.85
CA ILE A 599 10.78 -9.27 10.70
C ILE A 599 12.20 -9.18 11.32
N HIS A 600 12.73 -10.27 11.87
CA HIS A 600 13.96 -10.22 12.63
C HIS A 600 15.19 -10.50 11.77
N SER A 601 15.99 -9.44 11.64
CA SER A 601 17.46 -9.41 11.51
C SER A 601 18.06 -9.20 10.12
N LEU A 602 18.11 -7.94 9.68
CA LEU A 602 19.36 -7.19 9.45
C LEU A 602 19.03 -5.75 9.01
N THR A 603 18.40 -4.96 9.88
CA THR A 603 18.48 -3.50 9.75
C THR A 603 19.85 -3.07 10.26
N ALA A 604 20.82 -3.01 9.36
CA ALA A 604 22.11 -2.39 9.64
C ALA A 604 21.89 -0.88 9.76
N ASP A 605 21.94 -0.33 10.98
CA ASP A 605 22.07 1.12 11.14
C ASP A 605 23.40 1.55 10.49
N ILE A 606 23.32 2.37 9.44
CA ILE A 606 24.49 3.01 8.80
C ILE A 606 25.21 3.96 9.78
N THR A 607 24.71 4.16 11.02
CA THR A 607 25.40 4.97 12.04
C THR A 607 26.79 4.42 12.44
N GLY A 608 27.10 3.15 12.14
CA GLY A 608 28.45 2.59 12.22
C GLY A 608 29.40 2.93 11.07
N TYR A 609 28.92 3.54 9.97
CA TYR A 609 29.65 3.80 8.72
C TYR A 609 30.34 5.18 8.63
N ASN A 610 30.45 5.93 9.73
CA ASN A 610 31.26 7.15 9.76
C ASN A 610 32.78 6.88 9.67
N ASN A 611 33.19 5.63 9.46
CA ASN A 611 34.57 5.31 9.15
C ASN A 611 34.74 5.19 7.62
N PRO A 612 35.33 6.19 6.94
CA PRO A 612 35.61 6.11 5.51
C PRO A 612 36.56 4.96 5.15
N SER A 613 37.07 4.18 6.11
CA SER A 613 37.89 2.99 5.85
C SER A 613 37.11 1.69 5.61
N ILE A 614 35.78 1.71 5.44
CA ILE A 614 34.98 0.51 5.09
C ILE A 614 34.93 0.32 3.57
N TYR A 615 36.08 0.51 2.90
CA TYR A 615 36.29 0.31 1.47
C TYR A 615 36.29 -1.18 1.04
N GLY A 616 35.51 -2.05 1.69
CA GLY A 616 35.47 -3.43 1.20
C GLY A 616 34.84 -4.51 2.04
N ASN A 617 33.83 -4.25 2.90
CA ASN A 617 33.27 -5.39 3.64
C ASN A 617 31.82 -5.35 4.15
N ALA A 618 30.89 -4.67 3.49
CA ALA A 618 29.47 -4.84 3.83
C ALA A 618 28.58 -4.70 2.60
N GLY A 619 28.43 -5.83 1.89
CA GLY A 619 27.65 -5.99 0.67
C GLY A 619 26.14 -5.94 0.88
N ILE A 620 25.57 -4.74 0.90
CA ILE A 620 24.11 -4.54 0.87
C ILE A 620 23.72 -3.32 -0.01
N GLY A 621 24.65 -2.80 -0.84
CA GLY A 621 24.38 -1.63 -1.68
C GLY A 621 23.73 -2.04 -3.00
N ALA A 622 22.50 -1.60 -3.23
CA ALA A 622 21.94 -1.43 -4.57
C ALA A 622 22.41 -0.05 -5.07
N GLU A 623 21.59 0.64 -5.85
CA GLU A 623 21.86 2.01 -6.30
C GLU A 623 21.98 3.04 -5.16
N ASP A 624 21.52 2.70 -3.95
CA ASP A 624 21.63 3.56 -2.79
C ASP A 624 23.08 3.94 -2.49
N VAL A 625 24.03 3.05 -2.80
CA VAL A 625 25.47 3.31 -2.65
C VAL A 625 25.89 4.60 -3.36
N VAL A 626 25.38 4.86 -4.57
CA VAL A 626 25.70 6.07 -5.36
C VAL A 626 25.19 7.32 -4.67
N PHE A 627 23.93 7.28 -4.19
CA PHE A 627 23.30 8.45 -3.58
C PHE A 627 23.76 8.68 -2.13
N THR A 628 24.26 7.65 -1.44
CA THR A 628 24.82 7.81 -0.09
C THR A 628 26.09 8.67 -0.07
N GLU A 629 26.85 8.71 -1.16
CA GLU A 629 28.07 9.54 -1.30
C GLU A 629 27.78 11.04 -1.17
N ARG A 630 26.55 11.45 -1.47
CA ARG A 630 26.08 12.82 -1.33
C ARG A 630 25.87 13.19 0.13
N THR A 631 26.47 14.29 0.60
CA THR A 631 26.27 14.74 1.99
C THR A 631 24.89 15.37 2.24
N ASP A 632 24.21 15.79 1.17
CA ASP A 632 22.92 16.48 1.16
C ASP A 632 21.72 15.57 0.87
N CYS A 633 21.95 14.29 0.54
CA CYS A 633 20.92 13.32 0.25
C CYS A 633 20.84 12.22 1.32
N ASP A 634 19.64 11.99 1.87
CA ASP A 634 19.33 10.79 2.64
C ASP A 634 18.86 9.65 1.70
N THR A 635 19.08 8.39 2.09
CA THR A 635 18.65 7.23 1.29
C THR A 635 17.77 6.27 2.09
N ILE A 636 16.79 5.68 1.40
CA ILE A 636 15.92 4.60 1.86
C ILE A 636 15.90 3.54 0.76
N LEU A 637 16.43 2.35 1.02
CA LEU A 637 16.30 1.21 0.11
C LEU A 637 15.31 0.21 0.69
N ILE A 638 14.23 -0.05 -0.05
CA ILE A 638 13.24 -1.08 0.26
C ILE A 638 13.64 -2.35 -0.49
N HIS A 639 14.09 -3.35 0.26
CA HIS A 639 14.78 -4.52 -0.29
C HIS A 639 14.45 -5.80 0.48
N LYS A 640 14.58 -6.94 -0.19
CA LYS A 640 14.56 -8.29 0.38
C LYS A 640 15.88 -9.05 0.16
N ASN A 641 16.74 -9.13 1.18
CA ASN A 641 18.03 -9.83 1.10
C ASN A 641 17.95 -11.22 1.77
N ASN A 642 17.59 -12.27 1.03
CA ASN A 642 17.47 -13.63 1.58
C ASN A 642 18.42 -14.62 0.92
N ASP A 643 19.67 -14.67 1.40
CA ASP A 643 20.70 -15.66 1.04
C ASP A 643 20.99 -15.78 -0.48
N PHE A 644 20.45 -14.85 -1.29
CA PHE A 644 20.50 -14.82 -2.75
C PHE A 644 20.05 -16.14 -3.42
N VAL A 645 19.16 -16.92 -2.79
CA VAL A 645 18.78 -18.31 -3.21
C VAL A 645 18.01 -18.39 -4.53
N ASN A 646 17.59 -17.27 -5.14
CA ASN A 646 17.12 -17.25 -6.54
C ASN A 646 17.60 -16.03 -7.31
N HIS A 647 18.30 -15.11 -6.64
CA HIS A 647 18.84 -13.89 -7.22
C HIS A 647 19.92 -14.25 -8.24
N HIS A 648 19.91 -13.61 -9.40
CA HIS A 648 20.82 -13.92 -10.50
C HIS A 648 20.82 -15.39 -10.92
N HIS A 649 19.75 -16.14 -10.66
CA HIS A 649 19.66 -17.53 -11.10
C HIS A 649 18.76 -17.67 -12.32
N ARG A 650 19.14 -18.57 -13.22
CA ARG A 650 18.30 -19.00 -14.35
C ARG A 650 18.40 -20.50 -14.53
N GLY A 651 17.27 -21.15 -14.74
CA GLY A 651 17.21 -22.58 -14.98
C GLY A 651 16.48 -22.98 -16.26
N LEU A 652 16.25 -24.28 -16.39
CA LEU A 652 15.78 -24.95 -17.59
C LEU A 652 14.60 -24.22 -18.25
N ALA A 653 14.75 -23.89 -19.53
CA ALA A 653 13.73 -23.26 -20.36
C ALA A 653 13.10 -21.99 -19.76
N LEU A 654 13.87 -21.23 -18.95
CA LEU A 654 13.41 -20.00 -18.28
C LEU A 654 12.24 -20.24 -17.30
N THR A 655 12.21 -21.40 -16.63
CA THR A 655 11.12 -21.76 -15.71
C THR A 655 11.52 -21.77 -14.22
N GLN A 656 12.79 -21.52 -13.91
CA GLN A 656 13.36 -21.58 -12.57
C GLN A 656 14.39 -20.45 -12.39
N GLY A 657 14.69 -20.10 -11.13
CA GLY A 657 15.55 -18.96 -10.77
C GLY A 657 14.75 -17.67 -10.59
N ASP A 658 15.27 -16.53 -11.05
CA ASP A 658 14.53 -15.27 -11.02
C ASP A 658 13.55 -15.17 -12.21
N VAL A 659 12.38 -15.77 -12.02
CA VAL A 659 11.31 -15.89 -13.02
C VAL A 659 9.96 -15.56 -12.41
N LEU A 660 9.01 -15.12 -13.23
CA LEU A 660 7.64 -14.80 -12.87
C LEU A 660 6.78 -16.07 -12.75
N ALA A 661 7.28 -17.05 -12.00
CA ALA A 661 6.59 -18.31 -11.72
C ALA A 661 6.10 -18.32 -10.26
N PRO A 662 4.91 -18.87 -9.96
CA PRO A 662 4.39 -18.93 -8.58
C PRO A 662 5.27 -19.68 -7.59
N SER A 663 6.24 -20.48 -8.05
CA SER A 663 7.22 -21.13 -7.18
C SER A 663 8.23 -20.13 -6.61
N ASN A 664 8.54 -19.06 -7.35
CA ASN A 664 9.65 -18.16 -7.08
C ASN A 664 9.21 -16.72 -6.84
N PHE A 665 8.05 -16.32 -7.37
CA PHE A 665 7.47 -14.99 -7.23
C PHE A 665 6.16 -15.05 -6.43
N ASP A 666 6.09 -14.30 -5.33
CA ASP A 666 4.91 -14.14 -4.48
C ASP A 666 4.27 -12.76 -4.71
N TRP A 667 3.09 -12.77 -5.31
CA TRP A 667 2.33 -11.55 -5.56
C TRP A 667 1.80 -10.88 -4.29
N ASN A 668 1.56 -11.63 -3.20
CA ASN A 668 1.14 -11.04 -1.92
C ASN A 668 2.30 -10.26 -1.28
N ASP A 669 3.50 -10.82 -1.35
CA ASP A 669 4.73 -10.14 -0.92
C ASP A 669 4.94 -8.85 -1.72
N ALA A 670 4.89 -8.95 -3.05
CA ALA A 670 5.11 -7.82 -3.93
C ALA A 670 4.03 -6.73 -3.74
N TYR A 671 2.77 -7.14 -3.50
CA TYR A 671 1.66 -6.25 -3.11
C TYR A 671 1.95 -5.51 -1.79
N MET A 672 2.48 -6.21 -0.79
CA MET A 672 2.82 -5.59 0.48
C MET A 672 3.97 -4.59 0.34
N PHE A 673 4.99 -4.90 -0.45
CA PHE A 673 6.07 -3.95 -0.73
C PHE A 673 5.61 -2.72 -1.52
N TYR A 674 4.66 -2.88 -2.43
CA TYR A 674 4.02 -1.75 -3.10
C TYR A 674 3.36 -0.83 -2.06
N ASN A 675 2.58 -1.39 -1.13
CA ASN A 675 1.98 -0.59 -0.05
C ASN A 675 3.02 0.05 0.87
N ILE A 676 4.03 -0.68 1.34
CA ILE A 676 5.10 -0.13 2.20
C ILE A 676 5.80 1.04 1.50
N THR A 677 6.12 0.88 0.22
CA THR A 677 6.76 1.93 -0.58
C THR A 677 5.83 3.14 -0.70
N TRP A 678 4.55 2.94 -1.02
CA TRP A 678 3.59 4.03 -1.13
C TRP A 678 3.38 4.78 0.19
N GLU A 679 3.23 4.07 1.31
CA GLU A 679 3.10 4.68 2.64
C GLU A 679 4.36 5.48 3.03
N THR A 680 5.54 4.97 2.68
CA THR A 680 6.80 5.68 2.87
C THR A 680 6.82 6.97 2.04
N VAL A 681 6.45 6.90 0.76
CA VAL A 681 6.33 8.06 -0.12
C VAL A 681 5.34 9.08 0.44
N LYS A 682 4.18 8.65 0.92
CA LYS A 682 3.19 9.53 1.57
C LYS A 682 3.77 10.26 2.77
N TYR A 683 4.48 9.56 3.67
CA TYR A 683 5.10 10.17 4.85
C TYR A 683 6.02 11.35 4.48
N PHE A 684 6.90 11.14 3.50
CA PHE A 684 7.92 12.14 3.16
C PHE A 684 7.43 13.24 2.21
N LEU A 685 6.50 12.93 1.30
CA LEU A 685 6.09 13.85 0.22
C LEU A 685 4.76 14.53 0.45
N TYR A 686 3.78 13.86 1.06
CA TYR A 686 2.43 14.41 1.23
C TYR A 686 2.14 14.77 2.69
N ASN A 687 2.57 13.92 3.63
CA ASN A 687 2.20 13.95 5.04
C ASN A 687 0.71 14.30 5.20
N PRO A 688 -0.19 13.40 4.76
CA PRO A 688 -1.59 13.75 4.58
C PRO A 688 -2.22 14.14 5.90
N ASP A 689 -2.69 15.38 6.02
CA ASP A 689 -3.48 15.81 7.18
C ASP A 689 -4.84 15.08 7.16
N CYS A 690 -5.28 14.64 8.34
CA CYS A 690 -6.59 14.07 8.57
C CYS A 690 -7.15 14.66 9.87
N TRP A 691 -8.46 14.89 9.90
CA TRP A 691 -9.11 15.57 11.02
C TRP A 691 -10.58 15.17 11.15
N PHE A 692 -11.20 15.46 12.30
CA PHE A 692 -12.62 15.23 12.53
C PHE A 692 -13.49 16.46 12.23
N SER A 693 -14.74 16.22 11.82
CA SER A 693 -15.84 17.17 11.96
C SER A 693 -17.11 16.47 12.44
N ASP A 694 -18.14 17.26 12.79
CA ASP A 694 -19.49 16.78 13.10
C ASP A 694 -19.55 15.68 14.18
N VAL A 695 -18.62 15.76 15.14
CA VAL A 695 -18.54 14.79 16.23
C VAL A 695 -19.75 14.95 17.15
N SER A 696 -20.48 13.85 17.35
CA SER A 696 -21.68 13.78 18.19
C SER A 696 -21.72 12.46 18.95
N TYR A 697 -22.42 12.47 20.08
CA TYR A 697 -22.47 11.33 20.99
C TYR A 697 -23.91 11.00 21.34
N THR A 698 -24.22 9.72 21.39
CA THR A 698 -25.50 9.21 21.91
C THR A 698 -25.23 8.10 22.90
N VAL A 699 -25.77 8.23 24.11
CA VAL A 699 -25.70 7.17 25.13
C VAL A 699 -26.94 6.28 24.97
N PHE A 700 -26.75 4.96 25.06
CA PHE A 700 -27.80 3.97 24.89
C PHE A 700 -27.50 2.69 25.70
N ASP A 701 -28.52 1.86 25.85
CA ASP A 701 -28.49 0.56 26.55
C ASP A 701 -28.03 -0.53 25.59
N SER A 702 -26.93 -1.22 25.90
CA SER A 702 -26.46 -2.33 25.09
C SER A 702 -27.43 -3.50 25.24
N SER A 703 -27.81 -4.16 24.14
CA SER A 703 -28.76 -5.28 24.24
C SER A 703 -28.18 -6.54 24.89
N ASN A 704 -26.91 -6.53 25.30
CA ASN A 704 -26.09 -7.72 25.51
C ASN A 704 -25.53 -7.91 26.93
N ASP A 705 -25.65 -6.91 27.81
CA ASP A 705 -25.22 -6.96 29.23
C ASP A 705 -26.28 -7.58 30.16
N GLY A 706 -27.54 -7.61 29.73
CA GLY A 706 -28.64 -8.20 30.50
C GLY A 706 -29.22 -7.27 31.57
N ASP A 707 -28.94 -5.97 31.49
CA ASP A 707 -29.66 -4.95 32.23
C ASP A 707 -30.49 -4.03 31.30
N SER A 708 -30.72 -2.79 31.72
CA SER A 708 -31.46 -1.80 30.92
C SER A 708 -30.82 -0.42 31.09
N LEU A 709 -29.54 -0.44 31.46
CA LEU A 709 -28.77 0.71 31.82
C LEU A 709 -28.15 1.28 30.55
N ASN A 710 -28.25 2.59 30.34
CA ASN A 710 -27.54 3.25 29.25
C ASN A 710 -26.02 3.24 29.51
N ASP A 711 -25.38 2.08 29.29
CA ASP A 711 -23.99 1.75 29.58
C ASP A 711 -23.05 1.91 28.37
N SER A 712 -23.64 2.23 27.21
CA SER A 712 -22.95 2.29 25.93
C SER A 712 -23.00 3.68 25.34
N ILE A 713 -21.91 4.09 24.70
CA ILE A 713 -21.78 5.36 24.00
C ILE A 713 -21.52 5.07 22.52
N ARG A 714 -22.35 5.64 21.65
CA ARG A 714 -22.08 5.72 20.22
C ARG A 714 -21.55 7.11 19.89
N ALA A 715 -20.32 7.17 19.41
CA ALA A 715 -19.75 8.37 18.82
C ALA A 715 -19.99 8.33 17.31
N ASN A 716 -20.66 9.33 16.75
CA ASN A 716 -20.75 9.54 15.32
C ASN A 716 -19.85 10.72 14.95
N PHE A 717 -19.06 10.57 13.90
CA PHE A 717 -18.09 11.58 13.49
C PHE A 717 -17.87 11.51 11.97
N THR A 718 -17.38 12.61 11.42
CA THR A 718 -16.93 12.70 10.05
C THR A 718 -15.42 12.77 10.07
N ILE A 719 -14.72 11.84 9.41
CA ILE A 719 -13.28 11.91 9.20
C ILE A 719 -13.02 12.59 7.86
N HIS A 720 -12.11 13.55 7.84
CA HIS A 720 -11.56 14.15 6.64
C HIS A 720 -10.13 13.69 6.43
N SER A 721 -9.71 13.57 5.18
CA SER A 721 -8.30 13.47 4.79
C SER A 721 -8.05 14.29 3.54
N ILE A 722 -6.87 14.90 3.44
CA ILE A 722 -6.47 15.61 2.23
C ILE A 722 -6.25 14.64 1.06
N LEU A 723 -5.89 13.39 1.33
CA LEU A 723 -5.80 12.37 0.30
C LEU A 723 -7.18 11.73 0.13
N PRO A 724 -7.66 11.60 -1.11
CA PRO A 724 -8.75 10.68 -1.36
C PRO A 724 -8.25 9.31 -0.94
N HIS A 725 -9.17 8.50 -0.45
CA HIS A 725 -8.92 7.10 -0.21
C HIS A 725 -7.84 6.80 0.84
N ASP A 726 -7.63 7.73 1.77
CA ASP A 726 -6.63 7.60 2.82
C ASP A 726 -7.04 6.58 3.88
N ARG A 727 -6.14 5.65 4.23
CA ARG A 727 -6.35 4.73 5.35
C ARG A 727 -6.02 5.48 6.63
N VAL A 728 -6.95 5.55 7.58
CA VAL A 728 -6.74 6.24 8.86
C VAL A 728 -6.97 5.24 9.99
N HIS A 729 -6.14 5.32 11.01
CA HIS A 729 -6.28 4.52 12.22
C HIS A 729 -6.89 5.39 13.32
N LEU A 730 -7.91 4.88 13.99
CA LEU A 730 -8.55 5.53 15.12
C LEU A 730 -8.31 4.71 16.37
N GLU A 731 -7.69 5.33 17.37
CA GLU A 731 -7.66 4.80 18.74
C GLU A 731 -8.63 5.58 19.62
N LEU A 732 -9.35 4.85 20.47
CA LEU A 732 -10.20 5.42 21.50
C LEU A 732 -9.65 5.05 22.89
N ASP A 733 -9.52 6.07 23.74
CA ASP A 733 -9.14 5.91 25.14
C ASP A 733 -10.29 6.34 26.06
N LEU A 734 -10.62 5.49 27.03
CA LEU A 734 -11.58 5.79 28.09
C LEU A 734 -10.86 6.14 29.39
N GLY A 735 -11.11 7.34 29.91
CA GLY A 735 -10.65 7.77 31.23
C GLY A 735 -11.77 7.68 32.27
N PHE A 736 -11.45 7.18 33.46
CA PHE A 736 -12.37 7.16 34.61
C PHE A 736 -11.81 7.98 35.78
N GLU A 737 -12.57 8.97 36.26
CA GLU A 737 -12.11 9.88 37.32
C GLU A 737 -12.60 9.43 38.72
N VAL A 738 -11.70 8.88 39.53
CA VAL A 738 -12.00 8.49 40.93
C VAL A 738 -11.51 9.54 41.90
N GLY A 739 -12.40 10.44 42.34
CA GLY A 739 -12.20 11.24 43.55
C GLY A 739 -10.95 12.14 43.56
N GLY A 740 -10.57 12.72 42.41
CA GLY A 740 -9.46 13.68 42.31
C GLY A 740 -8.05 13.07 42.40
N MET A 741 -7.91 11.75 42.28
CA MET A 741 -6.64 11.08 41.99
C MET A 741 -6.62 10.72 40.50
N GLY A 742 -5.50 10.98 39.82
CA GLY A 742 -5.38 10.90 38.35
C GLY A 742 -6.06 9.67 37.73
N GLY A 743 -6.82 9.91 36.66
CA GLY A 743 -7.69 8.91 36.04
C GLY A 743 -6.95 7.67 35.56
N LEU A 744 -7.60 6.51 35.69
CA LEU A 744 -7.18 5.28 35.03
C LEU A 744 -7.67 5.34 33.58
N TRP A 745 -6.77 5.10 32.63
CA TRP A 745 -7.09 4.98 31.21
C TRP A 745 -7.20 3.51 30.84
N TYR A 746 -8.35 3.11 30.29
CA TYR A 746 -8.54 1.83 29.64
C TYR A 746 -8.37 2.06 28.14
N GLY A 747 -7.42 1.35 27.52
CA GLY A 747 -7.29 1.31 26.05
C GLY A 747 -8.51 0.58 25.51
N ALA A 748 -9.36 1.27 24.76
CA ALA A 748 -10.73 0.87 24.53
C ALA A 748 -11.06 0.99 23.04
N ASP A 749 -10.77 -0.07 22.31
CA ASP A 749 -11.09 -0.28 20.90
C ASP A 749 -10.34 0.61 19.88
N ASN A 750 -9.81 -0.08 18.86
CA ASN A 750 -9.16 0.54 17.71
C ASN A 750 -9.95 0.18 16.45
N ALA A 751 -10.04 1.11 15.52
CA ALA A 751 -10.71 0.90 14.25
C ALA A 751 -9.90 1.49 13.09
N ASP A 752 -9.80 0.73 12.00
CA ASP A 752 -9.25 1.23 10.73
C ASP A 752 -10.40 1.69 9.82
N TYR A 753 -10.22 2.85 9.22
CA TYR A 753 -11.16 3.41 8.25
C TYR A 753 -10.46 3.77 6.94
N VAL A 754 -11.22 3.83 5.86
CA VAL A 754 -10.72 4.24 4.54
C VAL A 754 -11.55 5.43 4.03
N VAL A 755 -10.91 6.59 3.94
CA VAL A 755 -11.54 7.89 3.67
C VAL A 755 -11.65 8.13 2.18
N THR A 756 -12.63 7.54 1.51
CA THR A 756 -12.68 7.44 0.03
C THR A 756 -12.69 8.78 -0.73
N ASN A 757 -13.53 9.73 -0.35
CA ASN A 757 -13.68 11.01 -1.07
C ASN A 757 -13.14 12.20 -0.27
N GLY A 758 -12.05 11.99 0.47
CA GLY A 758 -11.52 12.96 1.43
C GLY A 758 -12.44 13.20 2.63
N VAL A 759 -13.59 12.51 2.69
CA VAL A 759 -14.58 12.58 3.77
C VAL A 759 -15.20 11.19 3.98
N LEU A 760 -15.36 10.77 5.24
CA LEU A 760 -16.03 9.54 5.65
C LEU A 760 -16.89 9.80 6.90
N ASN A 761 -18.19 9.52 6.82
CA ASN A 761 -19.04 9.47 8.00
C ASN A 761 -18.91 8.09 8.65
N ALA A 762 -18.49 8.05 9.91
CA ALA A 762 -18.28 6.82 10.66
C ALA A 762 -18.95 6.92 12.03
N SER A 763 -19.15 5.76 12.65
CA SER A 763 -19.58 5.67 14.03
C SER A 763 -18.83 4.56 14.74
N LEU A 764 -18.44 4.81 15.98
CA LEU A 764 -17.85 3.82 16.87
C LEU A 764 -18.77 3.65 18.09
N VAL A 765 -19.03 2.40 18.46
CA VAL A 765 -19.82 2.05 19.64
C VAL A 765 -18.88 1.51 20.69
N PHE A 766 -18.99 2.05 21.90
CA PHE A 766 -18.24 1.61 23.08
C PHE A 766 -19.23 1.21 24.18
N THR A 767 -18.95 0.11 24.89
CA THR A 767 -19.77 -0.39 26.00
C THR A 767 -18.90 -0.48 27.25
N ILE A 768 -19.34 0.17 28.33
CA ILE A 768 -18.62 0.14 29.62
C ILE A 768 -18.80 -1.25 30.24
N PRO A 769 -17.74 -1.94 30.68
CA PRO A 769 -17.88 -3.24 31.33
C PRO A 769 -18.76 -3.18 32.61
N ASP A 770 -19.67 -4.14 32.80
CA ASP A 770 -20.61 -4.26 33.94
C ASP A 770 -19.99 -4.19 35.35
N ILE A 771 -18.65 -4.23 35.46
CA ILE A 771 -17.92 -4.30 36.73
C ILE A 771 -17.47 -2.95 37.27
N ASP A 772 -17.61 -1.85 36.51
CA ASP A 772 -17.09 -0.54 36.90
C ASP A 772 -18.12 0.34 37.63
N SER A 773 -17.62 1.09 38.60
CA SER A 773 -18.40 1.92 39.52
C SER A 773 -19.08 3.11 38.84
N GLU A 774 -20.27 3.49 39.32
CA GLU A 774 -20.94 4.76 39.03
C GLU A 774 -19.94 5.92 39.06
N GLY A 775 -19.91 6.75 38.01
CA GLY A 775 -19.01 7.89 37.96
C GLY A 775 -18.94 8.60 36.62
N ASN A 776 -18.01 9.54 36.55
CA ASN A 776 -17.78 10.42 35.42
C ASN A 776 -16.71 9.79 34.50
N TYR A 777 -17.09 9.50 33.26
CA TYR A 777 -16.20 8.96 32.23
C TYR A 777 -15.84 10.04 31.22
N SER A 778 -14.59 10.01 30.74
CA SER A 778 -14.06 10.86 29.66
C SER A 778 -13.62 10.01 28.47
N LEU A 779 -13.86 10.48 27.26
CA LEU A 779 -13.42 9.82 26.02
C LEU A 779 -12.35 10.69 25.32
N CYS A 780 -11.34 10.05 24.74
CA CYS A 780 -10.32 10.69 23.92
C CYS A 780 -10.13 9.93 22.61
N PHE A 781 -10.27 10.62 21.47
CA PHE A 781 -9.98 10.06 20.15
C PHE A 781 -8.58 10.47 19.71
N ARG A 782 -7.79 9.50 19.23
CA ARG A 782 -6.55 9.75 18.49
C ARG A 782 -6.72 9.30 17.06
N LEU A 783 -6.63 10.25 16.12
CA LEU A 783 -6.68 9.95 14.70
C LEU A 783 -5.27 9.98 14.14
N PHE A 784 -4.87 8.85 13.58
CA PHE A 784 -3.62 8.68 12.86
C PHE A 784 -3.92 8.63 11.37
N ASN A 785 -3.13 9.34 10.58
CA ASN A 785 -3.17 9.14 9.13
C ASN A 785 -2.52 7.81 8.73
N SER A 786 -2.56 7.52 7.44
CA SER A 786 -1.99 6.31 6.86
C SER A 786 -0.50 6.12 7.13
N THR A 787 0.21 7.21 7.45
CA THR A 787 1.64 7.21 7.71
C THR A 787 1.99 6.95 9.19
N GLY A 788 0.98 6.73 10.04
CA GLY A 788 1.15 6.51 11.48
C GLY A 788 1.46 7.77 12.29
N ARG A 789 1.37 8.96 11.68
CA ARG A 789 1.49 10.23 12.40
C ARG A 789 0.13 10.60 13.00
N ILE A 790 0.15 10.99 14.27
CA ILE A 790 -0.99 11.62 14.93
C ILE A 790 -1.18 12.98 14.26
N ASN A 791 -2.28 13.15 13.56
CA ASN A 791 -2.63 14.44 12.97
C ASN A 791 -3.55 15.25 13.85
N GLU A 792 -4.36 14.58 14.67
CA GLU A 792 -5.29 15.27 15.56
C GLU A 792 -5.52 14.47 16.85
N LEU A 793 -5.36 15.16 17.98
CA LEU A 793 -5.88 14.76 19.29
C LEU A 793 -7.16 15.56 19.51
N VAL A 794 -8.31 14.95 19.22
CA VAL A 794 -9.59 15.56 19.59
C VAL A 794 -9.93 15.08 21.00
N GLY A 795 -9.37 15.80 21.98
CA GLY A 795 -10.01 15.97 23.27
C GLY A 795 -11.08 17.03 23.14
N ILE A 796 -12.30 16.74 23.54
CA ILE A 796 -13.39 17.71 23.42
C ILE A 796 -13.18 18.82 24.45
N GLY A 797 -12.59 19.93 23.98
CA GLY A 797 -12.47 21.20 24.66
C GLY A 797 -11.72 22.19 23.77
N GLU A 798 -12.43 23.15 23.16
CA GLU A 798 -11.80 24.31 22.53
C GLU A 798 -11.04 25.10 23.62
N ASP A 799 -9.73 24.86 23.75
CA ASP A 799 -8.69 25.90 23.82
C ASP A 799 -7.32 25.32 24.28
N ASN A 800 -6.28 25.63 23.48
CA ASN A 800 -4.84 25.72 23.79
C ASN A 800 -3.91 24.49 23.66
N GLU A 801 -3.01 24.60 22.68
CA GLU A 801 -1.52 24.57 22.74
C GLU A 801 -0.72 23.67 23.72
N ASP A 802 -1.30 22.70 24.42
CA ASP A 802 -0.53 21.72 25.20
C ASP A 802 -1.10 20.30 25.01
N ASP A 803 -0.21 19.30 24.96
CA ASP A 803 -0.42 17.85 24.70
C ASP A 803 -1.38 17.11 25.67
N SER A 804 -2.29 17.82 26.34
CA SER A 804 -3.33 17.26 27.19
C SER A 804 -4.70 17.59 26.62
N CYS A 805 -5.42 16.57 26.17
CA CYS A 805 -6.84 16.65 25.82
C CYS A 805 -7.63 17.39 26.92
N GLY A 806 -8.18 18.57 26.58
CA GLY A 806 -9.05 19.35 27.45
C GLY A 806 -10.28 18.50 27.83
N MET A 807 -10.50 18.35 29.13
CA MET A 807 -11.55 17.52 29.70
C MET A 807 -12.83 18.34 29.90
N ASP A 808 -13.79 18.33 28.96
CA ASP A 808 -15.07 19.03 29.20
C ASP A 808 -16.35 18.21 28.94
N HIS A 809 -16.25 16.95 28.49
CA HIS A 809 -17.43 16.09 28.32
C HIS A 809 -17.43 14.90 29.26
N TYR A 810 -18.14 15.08 30.37
CA TYR A 810 -18.52 14.02 31.28
C TYR A 810 -19.86 13.42 30.82
N PHE A 811 -19.89 12.12 30.56
CA PHE A 811 -21.14 11.40 30.31
C PHE A 811 -21.73 10.96 31.65
N PRO A 812 -22.86 11.55 32.10
CA PRO A 812 -23.51 11.12 33.32
C PRO A 812 -24.28 9.83 33.05
N LEU A 813 -23.63 8.69 33.20
CA LEU A 813 -24.35 7.43 33.30
C LEU A 813 -25.07 7.39 34.66
N TYR A 814 -26.40 7.31 34.62
CA TYR A 814 -27.33 7.22 35.76
C TYR A 814 -27.47 8.45 36.66
N HIS A 815 -28.60 9.16 36.51
CA HIS A 815 -29.18 9.95 37.61
C HIS A 815 -30.59 9.44 37.91
N PRO A 816 -30.78 8.55 38.90
CA PRO A 816 -32.11 8.44 39.49
C PRO A 816 -32.48 9.80 40.11
N LEU A 817 -33.75 10.22 39.97
CA LEU A 817 -34.23 11.43 40.65
C LEU A 817 -34.25 11.11 42.15
N GLY A 818 -33.19 11.44 42.90
CA GLY A 818 -33.11 11.04 44.31
C GLY A 818 -31.71 10.96 44.91
N TYR A 819 -31.63 10.25 46.04
CA TYR A 819 -30.40 9.98 46.78
C TYR A 819 -30.20 8.46 46.89
N ALA A 820 -29.40 7.90 45.98
CA ALA A 820 -29.12 6.46 45.86
C ALA A 820 -28.04 5.93 46.83
N LYS A 821 -27.52 6.79 47.72
CA LYS A 821 -26.54 6.39 48.72
C LYS A 821 -27.23 5.87 49.99
N VAL A 822 -26.68 4.82 50.59
CA VAL A 822 -27.09 4.33 51.90
C VAL A 822 -26.66 5.31 52.98
N GLY A 823 -27.63 5.91 53.67
CA GLY A 823 -27.39 6.87 54.74
C GLY A 823 -26.82 6.22 56.00
N ASN A 824 -26.15 7.01 56.83
CA ASN A 824 -25.52 6.53 58.06
C ASN A 824 -26.48 6.39 59.25
N SER A 825 -27.65 7.02 59.17
CA SER A 825 -28.67 7.03 60.22
C SER A 825 -30.01 6.55 59.69
N SER A 826 -30.90 6.10 60.58
CA SER A 826 -32.27 5.73 60.20
C SER A 826 -33.31 6.47 61.03
N GLN A 827 -34.49 6.68 60.44
CA GLN A 827 -35.63 7.35 61.04
C GLN A 827 -36.86 6.45 60.91
N SER A 828 -37.60 6.27 62.02
CA SER A 828 -38.91 5.62 61.98
C SER A 828 -39.92 6.45 61.18
N MET A 829 -40.63 5.78 60.29
CA MET A 829 -41.69 6.30 59.41
C MET A 829 -43.12 5.99 59.92
N HIS A 830 -43.26 5.48 61.14
CA HIS A 830 -44.57 5.21 61.72
C HIS A 830 -45.38 6.47 61.87
N ASP A 831 -46.51 6.52 61.15
CA ASP A 831 -47.37 7.69 61.07
C ASP A 831 -46.58 8.97 60.70
N ARG A 832 -45.48 8.80 59.95
CA ARG A 832 -44.58 9.88 59.53
C ARG A 832 -44.12 9.64 58.10
N ILE A 833 -44.68 10.40 57.17
CA ILE A 833 -44.24 10.46 55.78
C ILE A 833 -42.86 11.13 55.77
N CYS A 834 -41.83 10.46 55.25
CA CYS A 834 -40.44 10.95 55.26
C CYS A 834 -39.90 10.98 53.83
N GLY A 835 -39.21 12.04 53.44
CA GLY A 835 -38.66 12.17 52.09
C GLY A 835 -37.76 13.37 51.90
N SER A 836 -37.24 13.52 50.69
CA SER A 836 -36.35 14.63 50.31
C SER A 836 -36.79 15.26 49.00
N ILE A 837 -36.37 16.51 48.77
CA ILE A 837 -36.61 17.24 47.53
C ILE A 837 -35.51 16.95 46.52
N PHE A 838 -35.93 16.69 45.28
CA PHE A 838 -35.06 16.51 44.13
C PHE A 838 -35.64 17.27 42.92
N THR A 839 -34.77 17.79 42.06
CA THR A 839 -35.19 18.48 40.82
C THR A 839 -35.10 17.49 39.67
N ALA A 840 -36.18 17.36 38.88
CA ALA A 840 -36.14 16.59 37.64
C ALA A 840 -35.30 17.34 36.60
N ASN A 841 -34.36 16.64 35.97
CA ASN A 841 -33.43 17.23 35.01
C ASN A 841 -33.94 17.19 33.56
N GLU A 842 -35.02 16.46 33.31
CA GLU A 842 -35.63 16.20 31.98
C GLU A 842 -37.13 15.84 32.13
N ASP A 843 -37.93 16.01 31.06
CA ASP A 843 -39.31 15.51 31.06
C ASP A 843 -39.28 13.98 30.94
N SER A 844 -39.99 13.29 31.82
CA SER A 844 -39.91 11.83 31.89
C SER A 844 -41.13 11.20 32.55
N ARG A 845 -41.22 9.87 32.56
CA ARG A 845 -42.24 9.11 33.30
C ARG A 845 -41.62 8.38 34.47
N ALA A 846 -42.10 8.66 35.68
CA ALA A 846 -41.67 7.97 36.89
C ALA A 846 -42.10 6.50 36.87
N ASP A 847 -41.14 5.57 36.95
CA ASP A 847 -41.38 4.14 36.85
C ASP A 847 -41.68 3.50 38.19
N ASN A 848 -40.79 3.74 39.15
CA ASN A 848 -40.85 3.22 40.50
C ASN A 848 -40.06 4.11 41.45
N ILE A 849 -40.36 4.00 42.75
CA ILE A 849 -39.56 4.60 43.82
C ILE A 849 -38.82 3.50 44.53
N THR A 850 -37.52 3.67 44.74
CA THR A 850 -36.66 2.76 45.48
C THR A 850 -36.18 3.44 46.76
N ALA A 851 -36.36 2.77 47.91
CA ALA A 851 -36.00 3.31 49.22
C ALA A 851 -35.20 2.29 50.04
N TYR A 852 -34.16 2.75 50.75
CA TYR A 852 -33.38 1.91 51.65
C TYR A 852 -34.05 1.85 53.02
N ILE A 853 -34.68 0.72 53.31
CA ILE A 853 -35.57 0.54 54.46
C ILE A 853 -35.11 -0.63 55.36
N ASN A 854 -35.61 -0.64 56.59
CA ASN A 854 -35.46 -1.78 57.50
C ASN A 854 -36.79 -2.20 58.14
N GLN A 855 -36.93 -3.50 58.43
CA GLN A 855 -38.10 -4.09 59.08
C GLN A 855 -37.71 -5.04 60.23
N ASN A 856 -38.66 -5.43 61.08
CA ASN A 856 -38.48 -6.45 62.12
C ASN A 856 -39.60 -7.53 62.04
N PHE A 857 -39.28 -8.79 62.38
CA PHE A 857 -40.07 -9.99 62.08
C PHE A 857 -41.40 -10.17 62.84
N PHE A 858 -41.70 -9.32 63.82
CA PHE A 858 -42.78 -9.60 64.75
C PHE A 858 -44.14 -9.03 64.32
N GLU A 859 -44.18 -8.09 63.37
CA GLU A 859 -45.41 -7.44 62.90
C GLU A 859 -45.38 -7.23 61.38
N THR A 860 -46.53 -7.38 60.72
CA THR A 860 -46.67 -7.10 59.29
C THR A 860 -46.51 -5.61 59.04
N THR A 861 -45.36 -5.24 58.45
CA THR A 861 -45.06 -3.85 58.09
C THR A 861 -45.47 -3.61 56.63
N HIS A 862 -46.19 -2.53 56.40
CA HIS A 862 -46.62 -2.04 55.10
C HIS A 862 -45.90 -0.74 54.80
N TYR A 863 -45.42 -0.61 53.58
CA TYR A 863 -44.77 0.58 53.06
C TYR A 863 -45.50 1.04 51.80
N LYS A 864 -45.53 2.34 51.60
CA LYS A 864 -45.82 2.94 50.31
C LYS A 864 -44.95 4.16 50.11
N CYS A 865 -44.69 4.47 48.85
CA CYS A 865 -44.00 5.67 48.45
C CYS A 865 -44.95 6.60 47.70
N MET A 866 -44.68 7.89 47.80
CA MET A 866 -45.45 8.92 47.12
C MET A 866 -44.53 9.96 46.52
N LEU A 867 -44.98 10.50 45.40
CA LEU A 867 -44.31 11.57 44.67
C LEU A 867 -45.20 12.82 44.71
N TYR A 868 -44.68 13.91 45.27
CA TYR A 868 -45.36 15.19 45.38
C TYR A 868 -44.64 16.25 44.58
N ARG A 869 -45.35 17.23 44.02
CA ARG A 869 -44.72 18.42 43.46
C ARG A 869 -44.36 19.38 44.60
N ALA A 870 -43.12 19.85 44.65
CA ALA A 870 -42.60 20.54 45.83
C ALA A 870 -43.17 21.95 46.04
N ASN A 871 -43.69 22.60 44.99
CA ASN A 871 -44.17 23.99 45.07
C ASN A 871 -45.56 24.13 45.73
N ASP A 872 -46.42 23.13 45.60
CA ASP A 872 -47.80 23.14 46.10
C ASP A 872 -48.18 21.87 46.87
N SER A 873 -47.24 20.95 47.04
CA SER A 873 -47.42 19.66 47.71
C SER A 873 -48.54 18.80 47.13
N MET A 874 -48.92 19.02 45.87
CA MET A 874 -49.90 18.17 45.19
C MET A 874 -49.35 16.77 44.97
N LEU A 875 -50.18 15.76 45.22
CA LEU A 875 -49.84 14.36 44.96
C LEU A 875 -49.84 14.10 43.45
N ILE A 876 -48.70 13.62 42.93
CA ILE A 876 -48.53 13.31 41.50
C ILE A 876 -48.60 11.80 41.26
N GLY A 877 -48.18 10.99 42.24
CA GLY A 877 -48.22 9.53 42.13
C GLY A 877 -48.12 8.81 43.47
N THR A 878 -48.70 7.63 43.55
CA THR A 878 -48.61 6.71 44.69
C THR A 878 -48.21 5.33 44.21
N THR A 879 -47.37 4.63 44.97
CA THR A 879 -46.93 3.27 44.65
C THR A 879 -47.86 2.21 45.23
N THR A 880 -47.76 0.98 44.71
CA THR A 880 -48.40 -0.20 45.31
C THR A 880 -47.90 -0.38 46.74
N GLU A 881 -48.79 -0.85 47.63
CA GLU A 881 -48.35 -1.39 48.92
C GLU A 881 -47.72 -2.76 48.68
N ASN A 882 -46.41 -2.88 48.90
CA ASN A 882 -45.72 -4.16 48.83
C ASN A 882 -45.66 -4.85 50.21
N TRP A 883 -45.86 -6.18 50.24
CA TRP A 883 -45.81 -6.98 51.47
C TRP A 883 -44.98 -8.28 51.34
N THR A 884 -44.31 -8.60 52.47
CA THR A 884 -43.55 -9.80 52.91
C THR A 884 -42.17 -10.14 52.33
N PRO A 885 -41.19 -10.43 53.20
CA PRO A 885 -40.14 -11.39 52.87
C PRO A 885 -40.74 -12.80 52.81
N ARG A 886 -40.87 -13.38 51.61
CA ARG A 886 -40.85 -14.84 51.46
C ARG A 886 -39.40 -15.29 51.49
N ASP A 887 -39.15 -16.31 52.30
CA ASP A 887 -37.94 -17.13 52.35
C ASP A 887 -36.66 -16.45 52.86
N GLY A 888 -36.63 -16.22 54.18
CA GLY A 888 -35.42 -16.45 54.98
C GLY A 888 -34.30 -15.40 54.94
N GLN A 889 -34.41 -14.31 54.18
CA GLN A 889 -33.41 -13.23 54.17
C GLN A 889 -34.04 -11.84 54.33
N ALA A 890 -34.03 -11.31 55.55
CA ALA A 890 -34.02 -9.86 55.82
C ALA A 890 -33.66 -9.61 57.30
N LEU A 891 -32.43 -9.96 57.71
CA LEU A 891 -31.86 -9.52 58.99
C LEU A 891 -31.12 -8.17 58.87
N SER A 892 -31.02 -7.64 57.64
CA SER A 892 -30.28 -6.43 57.31
C SER A 892 -31.18 -5.47 56.53
N PRO A 893 -31.02 -4.13 56.69
CA PRO A 893 -31.59 -3.14 55.78
C PRO A 893 -31.28 -3.44 54.31
N TRP A 894 -32.16 -3.06 53.40
CA TRP A 894 -32.02 -3.31 51.95
C TRP A 894 -32.75 -2.24 51.12
N TRP A 895 -32.44 -2.17 49.82
CA TRP A 895 -33.16 -1.34 48.85
C TRP A 895 -34.45 -2.03 48.42
N ALA A 896 -35.60 -1.40 48.70
CA ALA A 896 -36.91 -1.89 48.31
C ALA A 896 -37.50 -1.05 47.17
N VAL A 897 -37.97 -1.73 46.12
CA VAL A 897 -38.56 -1.11 44.93
C VAL A 897 -40.09 -1.08 45.04
N PHE A 898 -40.69 0.07 44.74
CA PHE A 898 -42.12 0.35 44.83
C PHE A 898 -42.67 0.89 43.51
N ASN A 899 -43.48 0.11 42.81
CA ASN A 899 -44.04 0.48 41.50
C ASN A 899 -45.25 1.41 41.64
N PHE A 900 -45.42 2.40 40.76
CA PHE A 900 -46.61 3.27 40.75
C PHE A 900 -47.91 2.50 40.44
N THR A 901 -49.02 2.92 41.06
CA THR A 901 -50.37 2.42 40.71
C THR A 901 -51.02 3.30 39.65
N GLY A 902 -51.60 2.72 38.59
CA GLY A 902 -52.29 3.45 37.54
C GLY A 902 -51.35 3.98 36.46
N THR A 903 -51.62 5.17 35.91
CA THR A 903 -50.75 5.83 34.93
C THR A 903 -49.49 6.34 35.62
N LYS A 904 -48.31 6.04 35.04
CA LYS A 904 -47.02 6.53 35.54
C LYS A 904 -47.01 8.07 35.63
N PRO A 905 -46.55 8.67 36.74
CA PRO A 905 -46.47 10.12 36.90
C PRO A 905 -45.57 10.77 35.84
N LEU A 906 -45.99 11.93 35.31
CA LEU A 906 -45.15 12.80 34.48
C LEU A 906 -44.23 13.63 35.39
N LEU A 907 -42.93 13.52 35.13
CA LEU A 907 -41.90 14.40 35.65
C LEU A 907 -41.65 15.49 34.62
N VAL A 908 -41.58 16.74 35.07
CA VAL A 908 -41.34 17.90 34.22
C VAL A 908 -39.95 18.44 34.54
N LYS A 909 -39.15 18.68 33.52
CA LYS A 909 -37.83 19.29 33.59
C LYS A 909 -37.84 20.55 34.45
N ASP A 910 -36.79 20.73 35.23
CA ASP A 910 -36.58 21.84 36.17
C ASP A 910 -37.64 21.96 37.28
N THR A 911 -38.53 20.97 37.42
CA THR A 911 -39.53 20.94 38.48
C THR A 911 -39.01 20.16 39.68
N GLN A 912 -39.20 20.73 40.87
CA GLN A 912 -38.87 20.07 42.14
C GLN A 912 -39.98 19.13 42.59
N TYR A 913 -39.59 17.93 43.02
CA TYR A 913 -40.47 16.90 43.55
C TYR A 913 -40.00 16.47 44.95
N VAL A 914 -40.95 16.16 45.83
CA VAL A 914 -40.69 15.48 47.10
C VAL A 914 -40.94 13.98 46.89
N ILE A 915 -39.89 13.18 47.05
CA ILE A 915 -39.99 11.72 47.01
C ILE A 915 -40.04 11.22 48.43
N THR A 916 -41.12 10.52 48.77
CA THR A 916 -41.43 10.13 50.15
C THR A 916 -41.68 8.64 50.29
N CYS A 917 -41.42 8.12 51.49
CA CYS A 917 -41.81 6.80 51.94
C CYS A 917 -42.57 6.93 53.27
N TRP A 918 -43.53 6.04 53.50
CA TRP A 918 -44.38 6.03 54.68
C TRP A 918 -44.60 4.59 55.13
N GLY A 919 -44.60 4.36 56.45
CA GLY A 919 -44.75 3.03 57.04
C GLY A 919 -45.78 2.97 58.15
N ASN A 920 -46.41 1.80 58.31
CA ASN A 920 -47.48 1.58 59.30
C ASN A 920 -46.99 1.09 60.67
N ASN A 921 -45.68 1.01 60.91
CA ASN A 921 -45.12 0.39 62.10
C ASN A 921 -43.99 1.21 62.73
N VAL A 922 -43.91 1.29 64.07
CA VAL A 922 -42.80 1.96 64.78
C VAL A 922 -41.41 1.46 64.38
N LEU A 923 -41.31 0.24 63.86
CA LEU A 923 -40.09 -0.39 63.39
C LEU A 923 -39.82 -0.22 61.89
N SER A 924 -40.69 0.47 61.13
CA SER A 924 -40.45 0.80 59.72
C SER A 924 -39.51 1.98 59.64
N GLY A 925 -38.24 1.76 59.34
CA GLY A 925 -37.25 2.83 59.23
C GLY A 925 -36.79 3.07 57.80
N ILE A 926 -36.46 4.31 57.50
CA ILE A 926 -35.77 4.73 56.26
C ILE A 926 -34.44 5.36 56.64
N TYR A 927 -33.40 5.07 55.85
CA TYR A 927 -32.08 5.62 56.09
C TYR A 927 -31.92 7.03 55.51
N TYR A 928 -31.02 7.80 56.10
CA TYR A 928 -30.69 9.15 55.68
C TYR A 928 -29.27 9.56 56.09
N ASP A 929 -28.75 10.57 55.40
CA ASP A 929 -27.61 11.38 55.84
C ASP A 929 -28.07 12.78 56.26
N GLU A 930 -27.34 13.38 57.21
CA GLU A 930 -27.56 14.78 57.60
C GLU A 930 -27.18 15.71 56.42
N SER A 931 -28.08 16.64 56.09
CA SER A 931 -27.86 17.69 55.09
C SER A 931 -27.40 18.97 55.78
N SER A 932 -26.55 19.74 55.11
CA SER A 932 -26.21 21.10 55.56
C SER A 932 -27.36 22.09 55.36
N SER A 933 -28.38 21.73 54.57
CA SER A 933 -29.55 22.56 54.28
C SER A 933 -30.80 22.04 54.97
N ALA A 934 -31.42 22.89 55.80
CA ALA A 934 -32.68 22.60 56.47
C ALA A 934 -33.88 22.49 55.52
N SER A 935 -33.71 22.79 54.23
CA SER A 935 -34.78 22.70 53.23
C SER A 935 -34.69 21.47 52.33
N THR A 936 -33.77 20.54 52.58
CA THR A 936 -33.58 19.34 51.75
C THR A 936 -34.60 18.24 52.07
N GLY A 937 -34.80 17.95 53.35
CA GLY A 937 -35.73 16.93 53.83
C GLY A 937 -37.14 17.48 54.03
N ARG A 938 -38.13 16.60 53.94
CA ARG A 938 -39.54 16.87 54.12
C ARG A 938 -40.16 15.74 54.95
N TYR A 939 -40.98 16.11 55.91
CA TYR A 939 -41.82 15.13 56.59
C TYR A 939 -43.21 15.67 56.91
N ASP A 940 -44.17 14.77 57.05
CA ASP A 940 -45.54 15.07 57.50
C ASP A 940 -46.01 13.98 58.47
N TYR A 941 -46.78 14.36 59.49
CA TYR A 941 -47.32 13.43 60.48
C TYR A 941 -48.77 13.11 60.16
N GLU A 942 -48.98 11.94 59.57
CA GLU A 942 -50.31 11.43 59.19
C GLU A 942 -50.45 9.98 59.65
N THR A 943 -51.65 9.55 60.02
CA THR A 943 -51.91 8.13 60.36
C THR A 943 -51.87 7.27 59.10
N TYR A 944 -51.09 6.19 59.11
CA TYR A 944 -50.90 5.33 57.93
C TYR A 944 -52.23 4.91 57.28
N GLY A 945 -52.41 5.28 56.01
CA GLY A 945 -53.67 5.11 55.30
C GLY A 945 -53.64 5.65 53.87
N TYR A 946 -54.60 6.52 53.53
CA TYR A 946 -54.62 7.19 52.23
C TYR A 946 -53.59 8.32 52.22
N PRO A 947 -52.76 8.45 51.16
CA PRO A 947 -51.85 9.59 51.03
C PRO A 947 -52.60 10.93 51.09
N PRO A 948 -52.11 11.90 51.87
CA PRO A 948 -52.68 13.24 51.85
C PRO A 948 -52.45 13.88 50.47
N ASP A 949 -53.42 14.65 49.98
CA ASP A 949 -53.34 15.43 48.74
C ASP A 949 -54.11 16.77 48.90
N PRO A 950 -53.41 17.91 49.03
CA PRO A 950 -51.96 18.06 49.15
C PRO A 950 -51.43 17.64 50.55
N ALA A 951 -50.14 17.33 50.65
CA ALA A 951 -49.46 17.07 51.92
C ALA A 951 -49.01 18.37 52.64
N ILE A 952 -48.87 18.35 53.97
CA ILE A 952 -48.43 19.50 54.78
C ILE A 952 -47.02 19.26 55.32
N PHE A 953 -46.02 19.39 54.44
CA PHE A 953 -44.64 19.11 54.82
C PHE A 953 -44.03 20.14 55.77
N THR A 954 -43.33 19.64 56.78
CA THR A 954 -42.33 20.37 57.56
C THR A 954 -40.94 20.08 56.98
N ASN A 955 -40.09 21.11 56.94
CA ASN A 955 -38.72 21.00 56.42
C ASN A 955 -37.77 20.41 57.46
N GLU A 956 -36.79 19.62 57.02
CA GLU A 956 -35.70 19.11 57.86
C GLU A 956 -34.38 18.99 57.11
N SER A 957 -33.28 18.85 57.86
CA SER A 957 -31.92 18.77 57.32
C SER A 957 -31.50 17.34 56.96
N ARG A 958 -32.25 16.62 56.10
CA ARG A 958 -31.96 15.21 55.79
C ARG A 958 -32.02 14.89 54.29
N TYR A 959 -31.07 14.10 53.82
CA TYR A 959 -31.12 13.37 52.56
C TYR A 959 -31.53 11.93 52.84
N TYR A 960 -32.80 11.60 52.62
CA TYR A 960 -33.26 10.22 52.76
C TYR A 960 -32.72 9.36 51.60
N SER A 961 -32.29 8.14 51.90
CA SER A 961 -31.87 7.12 50.94
C SER A 961 -33.06 6.62 50.13
N ILE A 962 -33.53 7.46 49.23
CA ILE A 962 -34.72 7.25 48.40
C ILE A 962 -34.53 7.92 47.05
N TYR A 963 -34.92 7.23 46.00
CA TYR A 963 -34.88 7.76 44.65
C TYR A 963 -36.01 7.22 43.78
N CYS A 964 -36.30 7.94 42.72
CA CYS A 964 -37.26 7.55 41.70
C CYS A 964 -36.50 7.19 40.43
N SER A 965 -36.70 5.97 39.94
CA SER A 965 -36.33 5.61 38.57
C SER A 965 -37.38 6.17 37.62
N TYR A 966 -36.94 6.67 36.47
CA TYR A 966 -37.81 7.22 35.45
C TYR A 966 -37.27 6.86 34.06
N THR A 967 -38.18 6.79 33.09
CA THR A 967 -37.84 6.59 31.68
C THR A 967 -37.98 7.94 30.96
N PRO A 968 -36.90 8.47 30.35
CA PRO A 968 -36.97 9.63 29.45
C PRO A 968 -37.99 9.39 28.32
N ASP A 969 -38.67 10.44 27.87
CA ASP A 969 -39.57 10.30 26.73
C ASP A 969 -38.79 10.19 25.42
N VAL A 970 -38.83 9.00 24.82
CA VAL A 970 -38.29 8.71 23.48
C VAL A 970 -39.41 8.40 22.47
N THR A 971 -40.68 8.55 22.87
CA THR A 971 -41.81 8.18 22.02
C THR A 971 -42.09 9.27 21.00
N LEU A 972 -42.04 8.94 19.71
CA LEU A 972 -42.33 9.91 18.66
C LEU A 972 -43.82 10.30 18.67
N PRO A 973 -44.17 11.57 18.34
CA PRO A 973 -45.56 11.99 18.12
C PRO A 973 -46.27 11.12 17.07
N GLN A 974 -47.54 10.79 17.31
CA GLN A 974 -48.37 10.08 16.35
C GLN A 974 -49.17 11.06 15.49
N ILE A 975 -49.11 10.88 14.16
CA ILE A 975 -49.83 11.71 13.20
C ILE A 975 -50.87 10.85 12.48
N THR A 976 -52.14 11.24 12.54
CA THR A 976 -53.27 10.53 11.93
C THR A 976 -54.23 11.50 11.24
N ASP A 977 -55.21 10.98 10.49
CA ASP A 977 -56.29 11.76 9.84
C ASP A 977 -55.81 12.95 8.98
N VAL A 978 -54.74 12.75 8.21
CA VAL A 978 -54.18 13.77 7.31
C VAL A 978 -55.07 13.94 6.07
N ILE A 979 -55.64 15.13 5.88
CA ILE A 979 -56.63 15.40 4.82
C ILE A 979 -56.40 16.80 4.21
N ALA A 980 -56.55 16.92 2.89
CA ALA A 980 -56.63 18.20 2.16
C ALA A 980 -58.01 18.39 1.52
N SER A 981 -58.60 19.58 1.67
CA SER A 981 -59.93 19.91 1.14
C SER A 981 -59.99 21.33 0.54
N PRO A 982 -60.45 21.50 -0.72
CA PRO A 982 -60.80 20.44 -1.68
C PRO A 982 -59.56 19.71 -2.21
N HIS A 983 -59.72 18.43 -2.61
CA HIS A 983 -58.63 17.62 -3.17
C HIS A 983 -58.26 18.02 -4.62
N THR A 984 -59.18 18.63 -5.37
CA THR A 984 -58.92 19.21 -6.69
C THR A 984 -59.40 20.66 -6.70
N VAL A 985 -58.54 21.56 -7.16
CA VAL A 985 -58.75 23.01 -7.05
C VAL A 985 -58.31 23.74 -8.33
N GLY A 986 -58.97 24.86 -8.65
CA GLY A 986 -58.55 25.74 -9.75
C GLY A 986 -57.53 26.78 -9.29
N PHE A 987 -56.98 27.57 -10.22
CA PHE A 987 -56.01 28.61 -9.89
C PHE A 987 -56.52 29.63 -8.88
N GLY A 988 -55.71 29.95 -7.88
CA GLY A 988 -55.95 31.03 -6.91
C GLY A 988 -56.99 30.72 -5.83
N TYR A 989 -57.45 29.47 -5.72
CA TYR A 989 -58.34 29.02 -4.64
C TYR A 989 -57.55 28.36 -3.51
N ASN A 990 -58.09 28.42 -2.29
CA ASN A 990 -57.43 27.92 -1.09
C ASN A 990 -57.66 26.40 -0.89
N VAL A 991 -56.65 25.72 -0.36
CA VAL A 991 -56.71 24.32 0.09
C VAL A 991 -56.47 24.26 1.60
N THR A 992 -57.39 23.67 2.35
CA THR A 992 -57.25 23.49 3.80
C THR A 992 -56.69 22.10 4.08
N ILE A 993 -55.58 22.04 4.82
CA ILE A 993 -54.92 20.81 5.26
C ILE A 993 -55.15 20.64 6.76
N THR A 994 -55.58 19.45 7.19
CA THR A 994 -55.79 19.10 8.60
C THR A 994 -55.13 17.78 8.96
N ALA A 995 -54.73 17.63 10.23
CA ALA A 995 -54.20 16.38 10.78
C ALA A 995 -54.48 16.30 12.29
N ASN A 996 -54.60 15.08 12.82
CA ASN A 996 -54.61 14.80 14.25
C ASN A 996 -53.19 14.44 14.71
N VAL A 997 -52.68 15.10 15.76
CA VAL A 997 -51.34 14.86 16.31
C VAL A 997 -51.42 14.66 17.81
N THR A 998 -50.96 13.50 18.28
CA THR A 998 -50.90 13.13 19.70
C THR A 998 -49.47 12.80 20.12
N ASP A 999 -49.16 13.01 21.39
CA ASP A 999 -47.97 12.46 22.02
C ASP A 999 -48.31 12.01 23.45
N ASN A 1000 -47.90 10.80 23.82
CA ASN A 1000 -48.25 10.17 25.11
C ASN A 1000 -47.16 10.32 26.18
N GLY A 1001 -46.00 10.88 25.83
CA GLY A 1001 -44.86 11.10 26.71
C GLY A 1001 -44.83 12.53 27.24
N SER A 1002 -44.12 13.42 26.54
CA SER A 1002 -43.83 14.80 26.90
C SER A 1002 -44.87 15.79 26.36
N GLY A 1003 -45.71 15.37 25.42
CA GLY A 1003 -46.76 16.18 24.79
C GLY A 1003 -46.28 16.93 23.54
N VAL A 1004 -47.20 17.30 22.66
CA VAL A 1004 -46.86 17.93 21.35
C VAL A 1004 -46.39 19.37 21.52
N ASN A 1005 -45.23 19.69 20.96
CA ASN A 1005 -44.62 21.03 20.95
C ASN A 1005 -44.92 21.79 19.66
N LEU A 1006 -44.62 21.19 18.50
CA LEU A 1006 -44.65 21.88 17.21
C LEU A 1006 -45.18 20.98 16.10
N VAL A 1007 -46.06 21.53 15.23
CA VAL A 1007 -46.58 20.84 14.05
C VAL A 1007 -46.41 21.72 12.81
N LYS A 1008 -45.82 21.16 11.74
CA LYS A 1008 -45.60 21.82 10.45
C LYS A 1008 -46.17 20.97 9.31
N VAL A 1009 -46.53 21.62 8.22
CA VAL A 1009 -46.84 20.99 6.93
C VAL A 1009 -45.77 21.39 5.90
N ARG A 1010 -45.19 20.39 5.24
CA ARG A 1010 -44.30 20.55 4.10
C ARG A 1010 -45.10 20.36 2.82
N ILE A 1011 -45.10 21.33 1.92
CA ILE A 1011 -45.84 21.30 0.65
C ILE A 1011 -44.83 21.45 -0.50
N GLY A 1012 -44.71 20.42 -1.33
CA GLY A 1012 -43.95 20.41 -2.58
C GLY A 1012 -44.83 20.79 -3.76
N GLU A 1013 -44.48 21.90 -4.41
CA GLU A 1013 -45.15 22.43 -5.59
C GLU A 1013 -44.70 21.69 -6.87
N PRO A 1014 -45.55 21.64 -7.92
CA PRO A 1014 -45.14 21.23 -9.25
C PRO A 1014 -43.94 22.06 -9.74
N GLY A 1015 -42.79 21.41 -9.97
CA GLY A 1015 -41.53 22.08 -10.31
C GLY A 1015 -40.44 22.04 -9.24
N GLY A 1016 -40.69 21.39 -8.10
CA GLY A 1016 -39.66 21.01 -7.12
C GLY A 1016 -39.43 22.00 -5.98
N ARG A 1017 -40.14 23.13 -5.96
CA ARG A 1017 -40.12 24.07 -4.83
C ARG A 1017 -40.84 23.47 -3.62
N GLN A 1018 -40.29 23.62 -2.42
CA GLN A 1018 -40.91 23.17 -1.16
C GLN A 1018 -41.11 24.32 -0.18
N ASN A 1019 -42.25 24.31 0.52
CA ASN A 1019 -42.54 25.25 1.61
C ASN A 1019 -42.84 24.50 2.91
N ASN A 1020 -42.28 24.95 4.03
CA ASN A 1020 -42.56 24.42 5.37
C ASN A 1020 -43.34 25.47 6.17
N ASN A 1021 -44.55 25.15 6.62
CA ASN A 1021 -45.42 26.09 7.32
C ASN A 1021 -45.94 25.52 8.63
N THR A 1022 -45.98 26.31 9.70
CA THR A 1022 -46.54 25.88 11.00
C THR A 1022 -48.06 25.74 10.92
N MET A 1023 -48.60 24.63 11.43
CA MET A 1023 -50.03 24.40 11.55
C MET A 1023 -50.57 24.99 12.85
N THR A 1024 -51.81 25.49 12.83
CA THR A 1024 -52.47 26.03 14.02
C THR A 1024 -53.22 24.92 14.77
N HIS A 1025 -52.97 24.78 16.07
CA HIS A 1025 -53.77 23.91 16.96
C HIS A 1025 -55.18 24.48 17.12
N ILE A 1026 -56.20 23.66 16.89
CA ILE A 1026 -57.61 24.08 16.91
C ILE A 1026 -58.31 23.63 18.18
N SER A 1027 -58.28 22.33 18.48
CA SER A 1027 -58.90 21.71 19.66
C SER A 1027 -58.57 20.23 19.72
N GLY A 1028 -58.40 19.66 20.92
CA GLY A 1028 -58.06 18.25 21.08
C GLY A 1028 -56.74 17.94 20.37
N ASP A 1029 -56.74 16.98 19.46
CA ASP A 1029 -55.54 16.59 18.70
C ASP A 1029 -55.47 17.27 17.33
N LEU A 1030 -56.44 18.12 16.97
CA LEU A 1030 -56.61 18.64 15.61
C LEU A 1030 -55.73 19.88 15.32
N TYR A 1031 -54.93 19.78 14.27
CA TYR A 1031 -54.12 20.85 13.69
C TYR A 1031 -54.59 21.21 12.27
N ARG A 1032 -54.47 22.50 11.89
CA ARG A 1032 -54.95 23.02 10.60
C ARG A 1032 -54.00 24.02 9.94
N TYR A 1033 -53.86 23.95 8.62
CA TYR A 1033 -53.19 24.95 7.77
C TYR A 1033 -54.02 25.27 6.51
N VAL A 1034 -53.94 26.51 6.00
CA VAL A 1034 -54.63 26.95 4.77
C VAL A 1034 -53.60 27.38 3.75
N PHE A 1035 -53.47 26.64 2.66
CA PHE A 1035 -52.56 26.91 1.55
C PHE A 1035 -53.26 27.73 0.46
N THR A 1036 -52.61 28.79 -0.02
CA THR A 1036 -53.19 29.79 -0.96
C THR A 1036 -52.45 29.90 -2.29
N ASP A 1037 -51.24 29.32 -2.42
CA ASP A 1037 -50.39 29.47 -3.60
C ASP A 1037 -50.63 28.34 -4.62
N THR A 1038 -51.83 28.33 -5.21
CA THR A 1038 -52.29 27.30 -6.16
C THR A 1038 -52.16 27.77 -7.61
N TRP A 1039 -51.06 28.42 -7.98
CA TRP A 1039 -50.87 29.02 -9.31
C TRP A 1039 -50.08 28.15 -10.31
N ALA A 1040 -49.42 27.09 -9.84
CA ALA A 1040 -48.81 26.09 -10.73
C ALA A 1040 -49.78 24.92 -10.98
N VAL A 1041 -49.90 24.47 -12.23
CA VAL A 1041 -50.69 23.28 -12.58
C VAL A 1041 -49.90 22.04 -12.18
N GLY A 1042 -50.58 21.07 -11.57
CA GLY A 1042 -50.03 19.76 -11.29
C GLY A 1042 -50.38 19.22 -9.91
N GLN A 1043 -49.71 18.14 -9.55
CA GLN A 1043 -49.84 17.50 -8.25
C GLN A 1043 -48.98 18.21 -7.21
N TYR A 1044 -49.60 18.66 -6.12
CA TYR A 1044 -48.91 19.20 -4.95
C TYR A 1044 -48.81 18.10 -3.93
N ASN A 1045 -47.59 17.72 -3.58
CA ASN A 1045 -47.32 16.72 -2.57
C ASN A 1045 -47.20 17.39 -1.21
N TYR A 1046 -47.74 16.82 -0.14
CA TYR A 1046 -47.57 17.37 1.20
C TYR A 1046 -47.44 16.29 2.27
N SER A 1047 -46.71 16.61 3.33
CA SER A 1047 -46.58 15.78 4.54
C SER A 1047 -46.65 16.65 5.79
N ILE A 1048 -47.02 16.04 6.91
CA ILE A 1048 -47.10 16.68 8.22
C ILE A 1048 -45.89 16.23 9.03
N TRP A 1049 -45.19 17.16 9.65
CA TRP A 1049 -44.10 16.91 10.59
C TRP A 1049 -44.53 17.42 11.96
N ALA A 1050 -44.36 16.61 12.99
CA ALA A 1050 -44.67 16.96 14.37
C ALA A 1050 -43.47 16.68 15.27
N GLN A 1051 -43.33 17.48 16.33
CA GLN A 1051 -42.29 17.38 17.35
C GLN A 1051 -42.92 17.54 18.74
N ASP A 1052 -42.48 16.74 19.71
CA ASP A 1052 -42.87 16.84 21.11
C ASP A 1052 -41.96 17.79 21.93
N ASN A 1053 -42.16 17.85 23.25
CA ASN A 1053 -41.37 18.74 24.13
C ASN A 1053 -39.93 18.25 24.35
N GLU A 1054 -39.67 16.94 24.19
CA GLU A 1054 -38.34 16.33 24.24
C GLU A 1054 -37.66 16.25 22.87
N THR A 1055 -38.19 16.98 21.89
CA THR A 1055 -37.68 17.13 20.52
C THR A 1055 -37.77 15.88 19.64
N ASN A 1056 -38.36 14.78 20.11
CA ASN A 1056 -38.72 13.63 19.29
C ASN A 1056 -39.67 14.07 18.20
N SER A 1057 -39.43 13.64 16.96
CA SER A 1057 -40.23 14.09 15.82
C SER A 1057 -40.65 12.96 14.90
N ASN A 1058 -41.81 13.13 14.28
CA ASN A 1058 -42.36 12.18 13.31
C ASN A 1058 -42.84 12.93 12.06
N THR A 1059 -42.84 12.24 10.92
CA THR A 1059 -43.39 12.74 9.66
C THR A 1059 -44.42 11.78 9.12
N SER A 1060 -45.58 12.28 8.70
CA SER A 1060 -46.60 11.47 8.02
C SER A 1060 -46.14 10.99 6.65
N ASP A 1061 -46.88 10.04 6.08
CA ASP A 1061 -46.80 9.74 4.65
C ASP A 1061 -47.00 11.00 3.78
N THR A 1062 -46.58 10.90 2.53
CA THR A 1062 -46.83 11.94 1.53
C THR A 1062 -48.24 11.79 0.96
N TYR A 1063 -49.05 12.83 1.13
CA TYR A 1063 -50.36 12.99 0.54
C TYR A 1063 -50.30 13.98 -0.62
N HIS A 1064 -51.39 14.12 -1.37
CA HIS A 1064 -51.44 15.07 -2.47
C HIS A 1064 -52.81 15.73 -2.65
N PHE A 1065 -52.80 16.87 -3.33
CA PHE A 1065 -53.97 17.48 -3.95
C PHE A 1065 -53.58 17.98 -5.35
N HIS A 1066 -54.57 18.20 -6.22
CA HIS A 1066 -54.34 18.58 -7.61
C HIS A 1066 -54.81 20.01 -7.89
N VAL A 1067 -53.94 20.79 -8.54
CA VAL A 1067 -54.34 22.05 -9.17
C VAL A 1067 -54.48 21.79 -10.67
N SER A 1068 -55.68 22.01 -11.20
CA SER A 1068 -55.97 21.89 -12.63
C SER A 1068 -56.85 23.05 -13.08
N ALA A 1069 -56.54 23.60 -14.25
CA ALA A 1069 -57.40 24.59 -14.89
C ALA A 1069 -57.35 24.39 -16.40
N ASP A 1070 -58.53 24.26 -17.00
CA ASP A 1070 -58.68 24.26 -18.46
C ASP A 1070 -59.09 25.66 -18.91
N ALA A 1071 -58.27 26.27 -19.77
CA ALA A 1071 -58.61 27.52 -20.45
C ALA A 1071 -58.34 27.38 -21.96
N THR A 1072 -59.35 27.62 -22.78
CA THR A 1072 -59.26 27.58 -24.24
C THR A 1072 -59.30 29.00 -24.80
N ILE A 1073 -58.29 29.38 -25.59
CA ILE A 1073 -58.26 30.65 -26.34
C ILE A 1073 -57.93 30.33 -27.80
N SER A 1074 -58.80 30.77 -28.72
CA SER A 1074 -58.60 30.70 -30.17
C SER A 1074 -58.36 32.09 -30.73
N ILE A 1075 -57.42 32.22 -31.66
CA ILE A 1075 -57.01 33.50 -32.21
C ILE A 1075 -56.75 33.36 -33.71
N ALA A 1076 -57.30 34.27 -34.53
CA ALA A 1076 -56.97 34.43 -35.95
C ALA A 1076 -56.42 35.83 -36.23
N THR A 1077 -55.68 35.97 -37.33
CA THR A 1077 -55.29 37.26 -37.86
C THR A 1077 -56.09 37.54 -39.12
N LEU A 1078 -56.37 38.81 -39.42
CA LEU A 1078 -57.13 39.17 -40.63
C LEU A 1078 -56.45 38.77 -41.95
N ARG A 1079 -55.18 38.37 -41.91
CA ARG A 1079 -54.36 37.97 -43.07
C ARG A 1079 -53.41 36.85 -42.66
N ASP A 1080 -53.08 36.00 -43.62
CA ASP A 1080 -52.14 34.88 -43.43
C ASP A 1080 -50.67 35.32 -43.46
N SER A 1081 -50.37 36.51 -43.97
CA SER A 1081 -49.03 37.10 -43.98
C SER A 1081 -49.07 38.63 -43.96
N TYR A 1082 -48.07 39.23 -43.32
CA TYR A 1082 -47.90 40.68 -43.15
C TYR A 1082 -46.48 41.08 -43.54
N THR A 1083 -46.32 42.28 -44.09
CA THR A 1083 -45.00 42.87 -44.32
C THR A 1083 -44.56 43.71 -43.13
N GLY A 1084 -43.27 44.05 -43.04
CA GLY A 1084 -42.68 44.70 -41.85
C GLY A 1084 -43.27 46.05 -41.41
N ASN A 1085 -44.15 46.67 -42.20
CA ASN A 1085 -44.76 47.97 -41.90
C ASN A 1085 -46.30 47.91 -41.78
N GLN A 1086 -46.88 46.74 -41.51
CA GLN A 1086 -48.34 46.58 -41.36
C GLN A 1086 -48.74 46.27 -39.91
N TYR A 1087 -49.83 46.89 -39.44
CA TYR A 1087 -50.46 46.52 -38.18
C TYR A 1087 -51.14 45.15 -38.31
N ILE A 1088 -50.78 44.21 -37.44
CA ILE A 1088 -51.42 42.88 -37.35
C ILE A 1088 -52.63 43.02 -36.43
N ASN A 1089 -53.83 42.82 -37.01
CA ASN A 1089 -55.07 42.88 -36.25
C ASN A 1089 -55.53 41.46 -35.94
N ILE A 1090 -55.77 41.22 -34.66
CA ILE A 1090 -56.04 39.90 -34.10
C ILE A 1090 -57.54 39.80 -33.81
N THR A 1091 -58.23 38.85 -34.44
CA THR A 1091 -59.68 38.61 -34.28
C THR A 1091 -59.98 37.11 -34.15
N ASP A 1092 -61.07 36.72 -33.51
CA ASP A 1092 -61.56 35.33 -33.46
C ASP A 1092 -61.93 34.83 -34.89
N PRO A 1093 -61.70 33.55 -35.30
CA PRO A 1093 -62.03 33.09 -36.65
C PRO A 1093 -63.55 33.14 -36.93
N PRO A 1094 -64.00 33.39 -38.17
CA PRO A 1094 -65.42 33.44 -38.49
C PRO A 1094 -66.06 32.05 -38.37
N ASN A 1095 -67.18 31.96 -37.66
CA ASN A 1095 -68.04 30.77 -37.66
C ASN A 1095 -68.45 30.40 -39.10
N PRO A 1096 -68.53 29.09 -39.44
CA PRO A 1096 -69.06 28.67 -40.73
C PRO A 1096 -70.54 29.08 -40.89
N PRO A 1097 -71.06 29.18 -42.13
CA PRO A 1097 -72.45 29.57 -42.39
C PRO A 1097 -73.44 28.64 -41.66
N GLU A 1098 -74.55 29.18 -41.14
CA GLU A 1098 -75.50 28.56 -40.18
C GLU A 1098 -75.99 27.13 -40.48
N ASN A 1099 -75.81 26.63 -41.70
CA ASN A 1099 -76.34 25.33 -42.15
C ASN A 1099 -75.30 24.20 -42.15
N TYR A 1100 -74.04 24.49 -41.81
CA TYR A 1100 -72.95 23.52 -41.75
C TYR A 1100 -72.52 23.26 -40.32
N THR A 1101 -72.49 21.99 -39.92
CA THR A 1101 -71.94 21.58 -38.62
C THR A 1101 -70.62 20.84 -38.85
N LEU A 1102 -69.52 21.28 -38.23
CA LEU A 1102 -68.25 20.55 -38.32
C LEU A 1102 -68.41 19.17 -37.66
N VAL A 1103 -68.17 18.11 -38.43
CA VAL A 1103 -68.36 16.73 -38.01
C VAL A 1103 -67.04 16.12 -37.55
N ASN A 1104 -65.98 16.41 -38.29
CA ASN A 1104 -64.65 15.93 -37.98
C ASN A 1104 -63.60 16.85 -38.61
N ARG A 1105 -62.47 17.01 -37.94
CA ARG A 1105 -61.36 17.87 -38.36
C ARG A 1105 -60.07 17.06 -38.35
N GLY A 1106 -59.44 16.97 -39.52
CA GLY A 1106 -58.07 16.50 -39.66
C GLY A 1106 -57.10 17.69 -39.69
N LEU A 1107 -55.80 17.43 -39.59
CA LEU A 1107 -54.77 18.48 -39.60
C LEU A 1107 -54.80 19.37 -40.87
N THR A 1108 -55.36 18.91 -41.98
CA THR A 1108 -55.39 19.64 -43.27
C THR A 1108 -56.70 19.49 -44.06
N TRP A 1109 -57.77 19.04 -43.43
CA TRP A 1109 -59.11 18.96 -44.03
C TRP A 1109 -60.18 19.12 -42.95
N ASP A 1110 -61.31 19.70 -43.34
CA ASP A 1110 -62.51 19.77 -42.50
C ASP A 1110 -63.66 19.02 -43.19
N LYS A 1111 -64.39 18.23 -42.41
CA LYS A 1111 -65.61 17.54 -42.86
C LYS A 1111 -66.82 18.17 -42.19
N TYR A 1112 -67.68 18.76 -42.99
CA TYR A 1112 -68.89 19.44 -42.54
C TYR A 1112 -70.13 18.61 -42.88
N TYR A 1113 -71.12 18.61 -42.00
CA TYR A 1113 -72.45 18.07 -42.25
C TYR A 1113 -73.33 19.21 -42.71
N ASP A 1114 -73.87 19.09 -43.91
CA ASP A 1114 -74.84 20.06 -44.45
C ASP A 1114 -76.24 19.64 -44.01
N ALA A 1115 -76.82 20.41 -43.10
CA ALA A 1115 -78.12 20.10 -42.53
C ALA A 1115 -79.27 20.22 -43.55
N ILE A 1116 -79.06 20.88 -44.70
CA ILE A 1116 -80.08 21.04 -45.74
C ILE A 1116 -80.08 19.84 -46.69
N THR A 1117 -78.90 19.36 -47.08
CA THR A 1117 -78.79 18.23 -48.04
C THR A 1117 -78.70 16.87 -47.35
N GLY A 1118 -78.38 16.84 -46.04
CA GLY A 1118 -78.22 15.63 -45.25
C GLY A 1118 -76.93 14.86 -45.56
N GLN A 1119 -76.01 15.45 -46.31
CA GLN A 1119 -74.74 14.83 -46.69
C GLN A 1119 -73.54 15.50 -46.01
N ASN A 1120 -72.47 14.71 -45.84
CA ASN A 1120 -71.19 15.24 -45.38
C ASN A 1120 -70.39 15.77 -46.58
N ILE A 1121 -69.94 17.02 -46.49
CA ILE A 1121 -69.06 17.66 -47.46
C ILE A 1121 -67.65 17.70 -46.86
N LEU A 1122 -66.70 17.09 -47.58
CA LEU A 1122 -65.28 17.10 -47.24
C LEU A 1122 -64.60 18.21 -48.05
N GLU A 1123 -64.08 19.23 -47.37
CA GLU A 1123 -63.34 20.31 -48.04
C GLU A 1123 -61.84 19.96 -48.03
N VAL A 1124 -61.25 19.80 -49.22
CA VAL A 1124 -59.87 19.32 -49.40
C VAL A 1124 -59.12 20.16 -50.44
N SER A 1125 -57.82 20.36 -50.20
CA SER A 1125 -56.88 21.09 -51.07
C SER A 1125 -56.92 20.62 -52.53
N ALA A 1126 -57.01 21.56 -53.48
CA ALA A 1126 -57.25 21.30 -54.90
C ALA A 1126 -55.97 21.08 -55.76
N GLY A 1127 -54.85 20.67 -55.17
CA GLY A 1127 -53.58 20.45 -55.88
C GLY A 1127 -53.02 19.02 -55.74
N PRO A 1128 -51.98 18.65 -56.52
CA PRO A 1128 -51.26 17.38 -56.33
C PRO A 1128 -50.60 17.33 -54.95
N ILE A 1129 -50.54 16.12 -54.38
CA ILE A 1129 -50.17 15.89 -52.98
C ILE A 1129 -49.12 14.77 -52.85
N ASN A 1130 -48.33 14.79 -51.79
CA ASN A 1130 -47.44 13.69 -51.41
C ASN A 1130 -47.86 13.12 -50.05
N TYR A 1131 -47.68 11.82 -49.82
CA TYR A 1131 -47.82 11.18 -48.51
C TYR A 1131 -46.55 10.40 -48.16
N GLN A 1132 -46.33 10.12 -46.88
CA GLN A 1132 -45.11 9.45 -46.39
C GLN A 1132 -45.44 8.02 -45.95
N GLU A 1133 -44.73 7.04 -46.49
CA GLU A 1133 -44.82 5.63 -46.10
C GLU A 1133 -43.41 5.10 -45.87
N GLU A 1134 -43.16 4.46 -44.71
CA GLU A 1134 -41.84 3.97 -44.30
C GLU A 1134 -40.70 5.02 -44.45
N ASN A 1135 -41.01 6.27 -44.10
CA ASN A 1135 -40.13 7.45 -44.21
C ASN A 1135 -39.80 7.96 -45.63
N ILE A 1136 -40.38 7.39 -46.69
CA ILE A 1136 -40.19 7.85 -48.08
C ILE A 1136 -41.43 8.63 -48.55
N TRP A 1137 -41.22 9.79 -49.17
CA TRP A 1137 -42.30 10.61 -49.72
C TRP A 1137 -42.71 10.13 -51.11
N MET A 1138 -43.98 9.75 -51.26
CA MET A 1138 -44.55 9.22 -52.49
C MET A 1138 -45.45 10.28 -53.16
N PRO A 1139 -45.14 10.72 -54.39
CA PRO A 1139 -45.96 11.70 -55.09
C PRO A 1139 -47.23 11.10 -55.70
N ILE A 1140 -48.34 11.81 -55.50
CA ILE A 1140 -49.63 11.50 -56.12
C ILE A 1140 -50.02 12.67 -57.02
N ASN A 1141 -50.06 12.42 -58.33
CA ASN A 1141 -50.47 13.41 -59.34
C ASN A 1141 -52.00 13.55 -59.48
N ASN A 1142 -52.77 13.26 -58.42
CA ASN A 1142 -54.23 13.38 -58.35
C ASN A 1142 -54.62 14.21 -57.11
N THR A 1143 -55.84 14.75 -57.09
CA THR A 1143 -56.39 15.41 -55.88
C THR A 1143 -56.88 14.38 -54.87
N LEU A 1144 -56.87 14.71 -53.56
CA LEU A 1144 -57.25 13.77 -52.50
C LEU A 1144 -58.66 13.17 -52.71
N SER A 1145 -59.58 13.97 -53.24
CA SER A 1145 -60.96 13.59 -53.58
C SER A 1145 -61.09 12.49 -54.65
N GLN A 1146 -60.01 12.18 -55.37
CA GLN A 1146 -59.97 11.14 -56.40
C GLN A 1146 -59.37 9.82 -55.89
N LEU A 1147 -58.89 9.77 -54.65
CA LEU A 1147 -58.34 8.58 -54.02
C LEU A 1147 -59.45 7.78 -53.32
N ALA A 1148 -59.32 6.45 -53.29
CA ALA A 1148 -60.20 5.61 -52.49
C ALA A 1148 -60.06 5.98 -51.00
N GLU A 1149 -61.15 5.90 -50.22
CA GLU A 1149 -61.16 6.31 -48.79
C GLU A 1149 -60.16 5.54 -47.92
N ASN A 1150 -59.71 4.36 -48.35
CA ASN A 1150 -58.71 3.55 -47.67
C ASN A 1150 -57.26 3.80 -48.16
N HIS A 1151 -57.03 4.79 -49.00
CA HIS A 1151 -55.70 5.11 -49.51
C HIS A 1151 -54.78 5.60 -48.37
N PRO A 1152 -53.52 5.14 -48.26
CA PRO A 1152 -52.66 5.44 -47.11
C PRO A 1152 -52.47 6.93 -46.81
N ALA A 1153 -52.57 7.79 -47.82
CA ALA A 1153 -52.59 9.25 -47.68
C ALA A 1153 -53.65 9.80 -46.69
N TYR A 1154 -54.76 9.09 -46.47
CA TYR A 1154 -55.78 9.47 -45.47
C TYR A 1154 -55.38 9.13 -44.04
N VAL A 1155 -54.46 8.18 -43.84
CA VAL A 1155 -54.05 7.68 -42.52
C VAL A 1155 -52.71 8.31 -42.10
N CYS A 1156 -51.77 8.45 -43.03
CA CYS A 1156 -50.40 8.93 -42.76
C CYS A 1156 -50.25 10.46 -42.85
N GLY A 1157 -51.28 11.17 -43.34
CA GLY A 1157 -51.22 12.61 -43.62
C GLY A 1157 -50.53 12.93 -44.96
N TYR A 1158 -50.89 14.06 -45.57
CA TYR A 1158 -50.35 14.48 -46.87
C TYR A 1158 -49.97 15.97 -46.89
N ARG A 1159 -49.08 16.37 -47.80
CA ARG A 1159 -48.73 17.79 -48.06
C ARG A 1159 -49.03 18.18 -49.50
N SER A 1160 -49.48 19.41 -49.73
CA SER A 1160 -49.73 19.94 -51.08
C SER A 1160 -48.44 20.42 -51.76
N GLY A 1161 -48.22 20.01 -53.02
CA GLY A 1161 -47.15 20.48 -53.89
C GLY A 1161 -45.99 19.48 -54.08
N ASN A 1162 -45.52 19.27 -55.32
CA ASN A 1162 -44.48 18.31 -55.69
C ASN A 1162 -43.03 18.84 -55.63
N ASN A 1163 -42.78 20.07 -55.17
CA ASN A 1163 -41.55 20.80 -55.57
C ASN A 1163 -40.47 21.04 -54.51
N HIS A 1164 -40.52 20.45 -53.31
CA HIS A 1164 -39.48 20.69 -52.30
C HIS A 1164 -39.00 19.36 -51.69
N GLY A 1165 -37.85 18.88 -52.18
CA GLY A 1165 -37.16 17.69 -51.69
C GLY A 1165 -36.50 17.87 -50.32
N LEU A 1166 -36.41 16.74 -49.62
CA LEU A 1166 -35.53 16.35 -48.50
C LEU A 1166 -34.73 17.48 -47.79
N TYR A 1167 -35.14 17.82 -46.56
CA TYR A 1167 -34.27 18.30 -45.48
C TYR A 1167 -34.34 17.25 -44.35
N GLY A 1168 -33.29 16.81 -43.69
CA GLY A 1168 -32.03 17.51 -43.39
C GLY A 1168 -32.03 18.01 -41.95
N VAL A 1169 -32.27 17.11 -40.98
CA VAL A 1169 -31.76 17.12 -39.59
C VAL A 1169 -31.61 15.66 -39.17
#